data_AF-A0AAW1MBU3-F1
#
_entry.id   AF-A0AAW1MBU3-F1
#
_cell.length_a   1.000
_cell.length_b   1.000
_cell.length_c   1.000
_cell.angle_alpha   90.00
_cell.angle_beta   90.00
_cell.angle_gamma   90.00
#
_symmetry.space_group_name_H-M   'P 1'
#
loop_
_entity.id
_entity.type
_entity.pdbx_description
1 polymer ?
#
loop_
_entity_poly.entity_id
_entity_poly.type
_entity_poly.pdbx_seq_one_letter_code
_entity_poly.pdbx_strand_id
1 'polypeptide(L)'
;MFGVPRLTQKKMHRLPSTLRNAALRQANQVAQVQRCYYAKDVRFGSEVRALMLQGVHILADAVAVTMGPKGRNVIIEQSWGSPKITKDGVTVAKGVELKDKFQNIGARLVQDVANNTNEEAGDGTTTATVLARSIAKEGFENLGKGANPVEIRKGIMLAVEKITDTLKTLSKPVTTPEEVAQVATISANGDTSVGNLISDAMKRVGKDGVITVKDGKTLNDELEIIEGMKFDRGYISPYFVNTTKGAKVEYQDALLLLSEKKISSVQTIVPALELANSQRKPLIIVAEDVDGEALTTLVVNRLRIGLQIAAVKAPGFGDNRKATLQDIAIATGGIVFGDESGIAKLEDVQLSDLGQVGEISITKDDTLLLKGKGKKDDIDKRAEQIRDTIANTTSEYEKEKLQERLARLASGVAVLKVGGSSEVEVNEKKDRVNDALNATRAAVEEGIVPGGGTALLRCIESLNSIKPINNDQTIGIEIVRKALRVPCMTIANNAGVDGNQVVAKVEAGAGDFGYDALNNEYVNMVEKGIIDPTKVVRTAIKDASGVASLLTTAEAVITEIPKEEPAVPGGPGGMGGMGGMGGMGVVIWLYRIRVWLYVRYVKIFDMDDDILTTLKILIIGESGVGKSSLLLRFTEDNFDPEQTLTIGVDFKTKRLSVDGNTVKLAIWDTAGQERFRTLTPSYYRDAQGAILVYDKYIRRRGILLKWLLETKLTFSKLETWLNELEIYSTKRNIIKMVVGNKIDVEHREVTREQGLQFARRHQTLFIEASAKTRDGVEAAFEELVHKIIQTPGLWETYRDGNIHVNDKDHPQRSGCSSYCSLA
;
A
#
# COMPACT_ATOMS: atom_id res chain seq x y z
N MET A 1 -7.73 46.26 69.97
CA MET A 1 -8.78 47.12 69.38
C MET A 1 -8.85 46.77 67.90
N PHE A 2 -9.85 46.13 67.31
CA PHE A 2 -11.20 45.70 67.68
C PHE A 2 -11.40 44.35 66.94
N GLY A 3 -11.96 43.30 67.52
CA GLY A 3 -13.31 43.28 68.08
C GLY A 3 -14.22 42.54 67.11
N VAL A 4 -14.41 41.25 67.35
CA VAL A 4 -15.33 40.32 66.66
C VAL A 4 -16.74 40.92 66.54
N PRO A 5 -17.48 40.63 65.45
CA PRO A 5 -18.91 40.38 65.55
C PRO A 5 -19.24 38.90 65.29
N ARG A 6 -19.63 38.21 66.35
CA ARG A 6 -20.56 37.08 66.30
C ARG A 6 -21.91 37.64 65.89
N LEU A 7 -22.68 36.89 65.09
CA LEU A 7 -24.14 36.88 64.86
C LEU A 7 -24.33 36.26 63.46
N THR A 8 -25.05 35.17 63.18
CA THR A 8 -26.11 34.43 63.86
C THR A 8 -26.20 33.02 63.22
N GLN A 9 -26.65 32.03 63.99
CA GLN A 9 -27.00 30.70 63.48
C GLN A 9 -28.05 30.79 62.36
N LYS A 10 -27.71 30.34 61.14
CA LYS A 10 -28.68 29.92 60.12
C LYS A 10 -28.19 28.65 59.41
N LYS A 11 -28.85 27.54 59.77
CA LYS A 11 -29.00 26.25 59.07
C LYS A 11 -27.85 25.82 58.15
N MET A 12 -27.05 24.85 58.62
CA MET A 12 -26.29 23.95 57.74
C MET A 12 -27.27 23.22 56.80
N HIS A 13 -27.38 23.68 55.57
CA HIS A 13 -27.89 22.84 54.49
C HIS A 13 -26.76 21.90 54.08
N ARG A 14 -26.85 20.63 54.50
CA ARG A 14 -26.07 19.55 53.87
C ARG A 14 -26.39 19.60 52.38
N LEU A 15 -25.38 19.80 51.54
CA LEU A 15 -25.49 19.58 50.11
C LEU A 15 -26.07 18.17 49.89
N PRO A 16 -27.16 18.04 49.10
CA PRO A 16 -27.69 16.75 48.71
C PRO A 16 -26.59 15.85 48.16
N SER A 17 -26.59 14.57 48.52
CA SER A 17 -25.65 13.55 48.00
C SER A 17 -25.59 13.52 46.47
N THR A 18 -26.63 14.03 45.80
CA THR A 18 -26.73 14.18 44.35
C THR A 18 -25.77 15.23 43.77
N LEU A 19 -25.46 16.32 44.49
CA LEU A 19 -24.57 17.37 44.00
C LEU A 19 -23.08 17.01 44.14
N ARG A 20 -22.70 16.21 45.14
CA ARG A 20 -21.36 15.58 45.19
C ARG A 20 -21.17 14.61 44.03
N ASN A 21 -22.20 13.81 43.72
CA ASN A 21 -22.16 12.87 42.60
C ASN A 21 -22.20 13.57 41.23
N ALA A 22 -22.86 14.73 41.11
CA ALA A 22 -22.90 15.51 39.88
C ALA A 22 -21.55 16.16 39.57
N ALA A 23 -20.87 16.73 40.57
CA ALA A 23 -19.53 17.31 40.40
C ALA A 23 -18.47 16.23 40.08
N LEU A 24 -18.56 15.05 40.70
CA LEU A 24 -17.73 13.88 40.36
C LEU A 24 -18.05 13.33 38.95
N ARG A 25 -19.30 13.39 38.51
CA ARG A 25 -19.71 12.97 37.15
C ARG A 25 -19.27 13.95 36.07
N GLN A 26 -19.26 15.25 36.33
CA GLN A 26 -18.78 16.25 35.38
C GLN A 26 -17.25 16.24 35.24
N ALA A 27 -16.53 15.98 36.33
CA ALA A 27 -15.09 15.73 36.28
C ALA A 27 -14.74 14.44 35.50
N ASN A 28 -15.60 13.40 35.59
CA ASN A 28 -15.42 12.17 34.82
C ASN A 28 -15.90 12.26 33.35
N GLN A 29 -16.84 13.16 33.01
CA GLN A 29 -17.33 13.33 31.63
C GLN A 29 -16.38 14.13 30.73
N VAL A 30 -15.55 15.01 31.29
CA VAL A 30 -14.48 15.69 30.52
C VAL A 30 -13.30 14.73 30.24
N ALA A 31 -13.20 13.61 30.96
CA ALA A 31 -12.14 12.60 30.76
C ALA A 31 -12.42 11.59 29.63
N GLN A 32 -13.64 11.54 29.07
CA GLN A 32 -14.03 10.49 28.10
C GLN A 32 -14.02 10.89 26.62
N VAL A 33 -13.57 12.10 26.27
CA VAL A 33 -13.16 12.40 24.88
C VAL A 33 -11.71 11.94 24.67
N GLN A 34 -11.44 10.66 24.94
CA GLN A 34 -10.22 10.01 24.48
C GLN A 34 -10.45 9.65 23.01
N ARG A 35 -9.82 10.43 22.12
CA ARG A 35 -9.40 9.96 20.79
C ARG A 35 -8.95 8.50 20.95
N CYS A 36 -9.40 7.57 20.10
CA CYS A 36 -8.91 6.18 20.11
C CYS A 36 -7.43 6.13 19.72
N TYR A 37 -6.55 6.59 20.60
CA TYR A 37 -5.16 6.20 20.63
C TYR A 37 -5.14 4.87 21.37
N TYR A 38 -4.68 3.82 20.69
CA TYR A 38 -4.32 2.58 21.38
C TYR A 38 -3.36 2.92 22.51
N ALA A 39 -3.54 2.30 23.67
CA ALA A 39 -2.59 2.41 24.75
C ALA A 39 -1.22 1.95 24.23
N LYS A 40 -0.18 2.75 24.51
CA LYS A 40 1.18 2.52 24.02
C LYS A 40 2.07 2.11 25.19
N ASP A 41 2.99 1.18 24.94
CA ASP A 41 4.11 0.90 25.84
C ASP A 41 5.26 1.82 25.44
N VAL A 42 5.80 2.55 26.41
CA VAL A 42 6.87 3.52 26.20
C VAL A 42 8.04 3.16 27.09
N ARG A 43 9.18 2.87 26.49
CA ARG A 43 10.43 2.56 27.19
C ARG A 43 11.53 3.53 26.82
N PHE A 44 12.45 3.74 27.76
CA PHE A 44 13.46 4.79 27.70
C PHE A 44 14.87 4.24 27.93
N GLY A 45 15.86 4.96 27.40
CA GLY A 45 17.27 4.79 27.75
C GLY A 45 17.87 3.43 27.39
N SER A 46 18.72 2.91 28.27
CA SER A 46 19.53 1.73 28.01
C SER A 46 18.72 0.44 27.88
N GLU A 47 17.61 0.31 28.61
CA GLU A 47 16.76 -0.89 28.56
C GLU A 47 16.21 -1.11 27.16
N VAL A 48 15.64 -0.06 26.57
CA VAL A 48 15.02 -0.17 25.24
C VAL A 48 16.05 -0.33 24.13
N ARG A 49 17.23 0.30 24.28
CA ARG A 49 18.37 0.09 23.38
C ARG A 49 18.85 -1.36 23.39
N ALA A 50 18.94 -1.99 24.57
CA ALA A 50 19.31 -3.39 24.68
C ALA A 50 18.30 -4.32 23.98
N LEU A 51 17.00 -4.05 24.11
CA LEU A 51 15.96 -4.81 23.42
C LEU A 51 16.02 -4.63 21.89
N MET A 52 16.17 -3.40 21.42
CA MET A 52 16.35 -3.16 19.99
C MET A 52 17.61 -3.85 19.46
N LEU A 53 18.73 -3.79 20.19
CA LEU A 53 19.98 -4.43 19.80
C LEU A 53 19.84 -5.97 19.75
N GLN A 54 19.07 -6.59 20.64
CA GLN A 54 18.75 -8.01 20.54
C GLN A 54 18.03 -8.34 19.23
N GLY A 55 17.05 -7.51 18.83
CA GLY A 55 16.37 -7.69 17.54
C GLY A 55 17.30 -7.53 16.35
N VAL A 56 18.19 -6.54 16.39
CA VAL A 56 19.26 -6.34 15.41
C VAL A 56 20.16 -7.58 15.32
N HIS A 57 20.57 -8.15 16.45
CA HIS A 57 21.38 -9.37 16.50
C HIS A 57 20.67 -10.56 15.87
N ILE A 58 19.42 -10.84 16.24
CA ILE A 58 18.68 -12.00 15.73
C ILE A 58 18.59 -11.95 14.19
N LEU A 59 18.22 -10.80 13.62
CA LEU A 59 18.13 -10.66 12.18
C LEU A 59 19.51 -10.74 11.51
N ALA A 60 20.50 -10.01 12.03
CA ALA A 60 21.81 -9.96 11.41
C ALA A 60 22.57 -11.28 11.53
N ASP A 61 22.38 -12.06 12.59
CA ASP A 61 22.98 -13.39 12.75
C ASP A 61 22.35 -14.39 11.78
N ALA A 62 21.03 -14.32 11.56
CA ALA A 62 20.34 -15.13 10.55
C ALA A 62 20.78 -14.80 9.11
N VAL A 63 21.10 -13.54 8.83
CA VAL A 63 21.59 -13.10 7.51
C VAL A 63 23.09 -13.38 7.34
N ALA A 64 23.91 -13.15 8.36
CA ALA A 64 25.37 -13.25 8.28
C ALA A 64 25.88 -14.65 7.89
N VAL A 65 25.14 -15.71 8.20
CA VAL A 65 25.53 -17.08 7.84
C VAL A 65 25.53 -17.32 6.32
N THR A 66 24.87 -16.48 5.53
CA THR A 66 24.86 -16.60 4.07
C THR A 66 26.06 -15.94 3.39
N MET A 67 26.87 -15.16 4.13
CA MET A 67 27.96 -14.36 3.58
C MET A 67 29.14 -15.21 3.09
N GLY A 68 29.63 -14.90 1.88
CA GLY A 68 30.86 -15.44 1.29
C GLY A 68 30.67 -16.80 0.60
N PRO A 69 31.72 -17.32 -0.06
CA PRO A 69 31.63 -18.54 -0.87
C PRO A 69 31.28 -19.80 -0.06
N LYS A 70 31.66 -19.83 1.22
CA LYS A 70 31.30 -20.89 2.18
C LYS A 70 30.08 -20.54 3.04
N GLY A 71 29.30 -19.54 2.62
CA GLY A 71 28.02 -19.20 3.21
C GLY A 71 27.00 -20.34 3.10
N ARG A 72 26.19 -20.50 4.14
CA ARG A 72 25.18 -21.56 4.27
C ARG A 72 23.81 -21.08 3.83
N ASN A 73 22.96 -22.03 3.45
CA ASN A 73 21.57 -21.75 3.09
C ASN A 73 20.72 -21.50 4.34
N VAL A 74 19.74 -20.62 4.22
CA VAL A 74 18.68 -20.40 5.21
C VAL A 74 17.37 -20.95 4.65
N ILE A 75 16.61 -21.62 5.50
CA ILE A 75 15.31 -22.21 5.16
C ILE A 75 14.22 -21.34 5.77
N ILE A 76 13.28 -20.89 4.94
CA ILE A 76 12.17 -20.02 5.33
C ILE A 76 10.87 -20.79 5.09
N GLU A 77 10.11 -21.02 6.17
CA GLU A 77 8.76 -21.59 6.08
C GLU A 77 7.86 -20.68 5.24
N GLN A 78 7.05 -21.29 4.38
CA GLN A 78 6.02 -20.61 3.60
C GLN A 78 4.66 -21.04 4.13
N SER A 79 3.71 -20.11 4.25
CA SER A 79 2.34 -20.40 4.71
C SER A 79 1.59 -21.40 3.81
N TRP A 80 2.07 -21.61 2.58
CA TRP A 80 1.61 -22.64 1.65
C TRP A 80 2.79 -23.10 0.77
N GLY A 81 2.79 -24.37 0.38
CA GLY A 81 3.82 -24.94 -0.51
C GLY A 81 5.07 -25.44 0.20
N SER A 82 6.15 -25.65 -0.55
CA SER A 82 7.44 -26.08 0.00
C SER A 82 8.19 -24.89 0.64
N PRO A 83 9.04 -25.15 1.64
CA PRO A 83 9.86 -24.09 2.25
C PRO A 83 10.82 -23.50 1.22
N LYS A 84 11.06 -22.18 1.31
CA LYS A 84 12.04 -21.49 0.46
C LYS A 84 13.43 -21.71 1.04
N ILE A 85 14.37 -22.15 0.21
CA ILE A 85 15.79 -22.27 0.56
C ILE A 85 16.50 -21.14 -0.18
N THR A 86 17.28 -20.32 0.54
CA THR A 86 17.95 -19.16 -0.07
C THR A 86 19.28 -18.83 0.60
N LYS A 87 20.18 -18.19 -0.16
CA LYS A 87 21.37 -17.48 0.34
C LYS A 87 21.24 -15.96 0.27
N ASP A 88 20.16 -15.47 -0.36
CA ASP A 88 19.94 -14.03 -0.51
C ASP A 88 19.62 -13.39 0.85
N GLY A 89 20.49 -12.46 1.27
CA GLY A 89 20.38 -11.75 2.52
C GLY A 89 19.10 -10.92 2.65
N VAL A 90 18.57 -10.34 1.55
CA VAL A 90 17.34 -9.53 1.63
C VAL A 90 16.11 -10.42 1.79
N THR A 91 16.06 -11.58 1.12
CA THR A 91 15.00 -12.57 1.33
C THR A 91 15.01 -13.08 2.77
N VAL A 92 16.19 -13.38 3.34
CA VAL A 92 16.29 -13.80 4.75
C VAL A 92 15.84 -12.69 5.69
N ALA A 93 16.33 -11.46 5.49
CA ALA A 93 15.92 -10.30 6.30
C ALA A 93 14.40 -10.09 6.26
N LYS A 94 13.76 -10.22 5.09
CA LYS A 94 12.30 -10.13 4.91
C LYS A 94 11.52 -11.23 5.63
N GLY A 95 12.11 -12.42 5.78
CA GLY A 95 11.50 -13.55 6.47
C GLY A 95 11.51 -13.44 8.00
N VAL A 96 12.29 -12.52 8.58
CA VAL A 96 12.40 -12.36 10.03
C VAL A 96 11.40 -11.33 10.53
N GLU A 97 10.45 -11.77 11.37
CA GLU A 97 9.56 -10.91 12.15
C GLU A 97 9.52 -11.41 13.60
N LEU A 98 9.73 -10.49 14.55
CA LEU A 98 9.86 -10.83 15.96
C LEU A 98 8.57 -10.53 16.73
N LYS A 99 8.25 -11.41 17.68
CA LYS A 99 7.06 -11.28 18.53
C LYS A 99 7.13 -10.07 19.45
N ASP A 100 8.29 -9.84 20.07
CA ASP A 100 8.52 -8.66 20.90
C ASP A 100 8.61 -7.41 20.03
N LYS A 101 7.81 -6.38 20.35
CA LYS A 101 7.70 -5.18 19.50
C LYS A 101 8.96 -4.33 19.51
N PHE A 102 9.72 -4.28 20.61
CA PHE A 102 10.95 -3.49 20.70
C PHE A 102 12.09 -4.18 19.93
N GLN A 103 12.21 -5.50 20.06
CA GLN A 103 13.12 -6.29 19.23
C GLN A 103 12.74 -6.17 17.75
N ASN A 104 11.44 -6.27 17.43
CA ASN A 104 10.98 -6.17 16.05
C ASN A 104 11.31 -4.82 15.41
N ILE A 105 11.26 -3.71 16.16
CA ILE A 105 11.71 -2.40 15.66
C ILE A 105 13.18 -2.44 15.25
N GLY A 106 14.05 -2.99 16.10
CA GLY A 106 15.46 -3.18 15.77
C GLY A 106 15.67 -4.01 14.51
N ALA A 107 14.95 -5.14 14.40
CA ALA A 107 14.99 -5.99 13.21
C ALA A 107 14.48 -5.26 11.95
N ARG A 108 13.34 -4.57 12.03
CA ARG A 108 12.76 -3.81 10.90
C ARG A 108 13.71 -2.74 10.36
N LEU A 109 14.41 -2.02 11.24
CA LEU A 109 15.38 -1.02 10.81
C LEU A 109 16.56 -1.62 10.04
N VAL A 110 17.05 -2.80 10.42
CA VAL A 110 18.12 -3.49 9.68
C VAL A 110 17.59 -4.12 8.39
N GLN A 111 16.35 -4.60 8.41
CA GLN A 111 15.65 -5.04 7.20
C GLN A 111 15.52 -3.90 6.18
N ASP A 112 15.25 -2.67 6.63
CA ASP A 112 15.21 -1.49 5.75
C ASP A 112 16.59 -1.18 5.14
N VAL A 113 17.69 -1.36 5.89
CA VAL A 113 19.05 -1.26 5.32
C VAL A 113 19.24 -2.25 4.17
N ALA A 114 18.92 -3.53 4.40
CA ALA A 114 19.06 -4.56 3.38
C ALA A 114 18.19 -4.28 2.15
N ASN A 115 16.96 -3.77 2.35
CA ASN A 115 16.06 -3.39 1.27
C ASN A 115 16.61 -2.21 0.44
N ASN A 116 17.06 -1.14 1.10
CA ASN A 116 17.57 0.06 0.41
C ASN A 116 18.81 -0.26 -0.41
N THR A 117 19.74 -1.04 0.15
CA THR A 117 20.95 -1.46 -0.57
C THR A 117 20.59 -2.36 -1.76
N ASN A 118 19.61 -3.24 -1.62
CA ASN A 118 19.12 -4.05 -2.73
C ASN A 118 18.46 -3.21 -3.84
N GLU A 119 17.70 -2.18 -3.47
CA GLU A 119 17.04 -1.30 -4.45
C GLU A 119 18.05 -0.42 -5.21
N GLU A 120 19.11 0.07 -4.55
CA GLU A 120 20.10 0.96 -5.18
C GLU A 120 21.23 0.21 -5.94
N ALA A 121 21.71 -0.91 -5.40
CA ALA A 121 22.86 -1.64 -5.94
C ALA A 121 22.53 -3.06 -6.44
N GLY A 122 21.46 -3.68 -5.92
CA GLY A 122 21.02 -5.03 -6.29
C GLY A 122 21.92 -6.18 -5.84
N ASP A 123 22.91 -5.90 -4.99
CA ASP A 123 23.78 -6.84 -4.27
C ASP A 123 24.31 -6.14 -2.99
N GLY A 124 25.01 -6.85 -2.11
CA GLY A 124 25.65 -6.31 -0.90
C GLY A 124 24.73 -6.23 0.32
N THR A 125 23.54 -6.82 0.25
CA THR A 125 22.51 -6.79 1.30
C THR A 125 23.00 -7.41 2.62
N THR A 126 23.70 -8.55 2.54
CA THR A 126 24.34 -9.21 3.67
C THR A 126 25.47 -8.36 4.25
N THR A 127 26.27 -7.70 3.41
CA THR A 127 27.35 -6.78 3.81
C THR A 127 26.80 -5.57 4.56
N ALA A 128 25.75 -4.94 4.04
CA ALA A 128 25.09 -3.82 4.69
C ALA A 128 24.50 -4.22 6.05
N THR A 129 23.91 -5.42 6.14
CA THR A 129 23.33 -5.97 7.38
C THR A 129 24.39 -6.17 8.48
N VAL A 130 25.54 -6.79 8.17
CA VAL A 130 26.59 -7.02 9.17
C VAL A 130 27.29 -5.73 9.59
N LEU A 131 27.43 -4.77 8.67
CA LEU A 131 27.94 -3.43 8.96
C LEU A 131 26.98 -2.67 9.88
N ALA A 132 25.67 -2.70 9.58
CA ALA A 132 24.65 -2.04 10.38
C ALA A 132 24.62 -2.59 11.81
N ARG A 133 24.70 -3.92 11.98
CA ARG A 133 24.84 -4.57 13.29
C ARG A 133 26.08 -4.07 14.03
N SER A 134 27.24 -4.04 13.37
CA SER A 134 28.49 -3.61 14.01
C SER A 134 28.44 -2.16 14.49
N ILE A 135 27.93 -1.26 13.63
CA ILE A 135 27.81 0.16 13.93
C ILE A 135 26.80 0.39 15.05
N ALA A 136 25.65 -0.31 15.03
CA ALA A 136 24.64 -0.20 16.07
C ALA A 136 25.15 -0.72 17.43
N LYS A 137 25.83 -1.88 17.44
CA LYS A 137 26.42 -2.46 18.66
C LYS A 137 27.45 -1.51 19.29
N GLU A 138 28.47 -1.13 18.53
CA GLU A 138 29.53 -0.25 19.02
C GLU A 138 28.97 1.14 19.36
N GLY A 139 28.01 1.64 18.59
CA GLY A 139 27.31 2.89 18.90
C GLY A 139 26.62 2.83 20.26
N PHE A 140 25.83 1.81 20.55
CA PHE A 140 25.15 1.66 21.83
C PHE A 140 26.10 1.45 23.02
N GLU A 141 27.22 0.75 22.83
CA GLU A 141 28.24 0.54 23.87
C GLU A 141 28.98 1.84 24.23
N ASN A 142 29.15 2.75 23.28
CA ASN A 142 29.84 4.02 23.49
C ASN A 142 28.92 5.17 23.97
N LEU A 143 27.62 4.91 24.17
CA LEU A 143 26.67 5.86 24.77
C LEU A 143 26.74 5.86 26.30
N GLY A 144 27.88 6.30 26.84
CA GLY A 144 28.07 6.54 28.27
C GLY A 144 27.42 7.83 28.76
N LYS A 145 27.45 8.07 30.08
CA LYS A 145 26.97 9.33 30.67
C LYS A 145 27.77 10.53 30.12
N GLY A 146 27.11 11.41 29.37
CA GLY A 146 27.68 12.65 28.84
C GLY A 146 28.10 12.63 27.38
N ALA A 147 28.05 11.46 26.71
CA ALA A 147 28.28 11.38 25.26
C ALA A 147 27.08 11.96 24.50
N ASN A 148 27.33 12.69 23.41
CA ASN A 148 26.27 13.21 22.55
C ASN A 148 26.05 12.28 21.32
N PRO A 149 24.94 11.51 21.26
CA PRO A 149 24.67 10.60 20.15
C PRO A 149 24.65 11.29 18.78
N VAL A 150 24.25 12.57 18.74
CA VAL A 150 24.17 13.34 17.49
C VAL A 150 25.55 13.69 16.97
N GLU A 151 26.50 14.01 17.86
CA GLU A 151 27.89 14.28 17.47
C GLU A 151 28.63 12.99 17.07
N ILE A 152 28.35 11.87 17.75
CA ILE A 152 28.83 10.54 17.33
C ILE A 152 28.35 10.23 15.91
N ARG A 153 27.06 10.44 15.63
CA ARG A 153 26.48 10.27 14.29
C ARG A 153 27.18 11.14 13.24
N LYS A 154 27.50 12.41 13.56
CA LYS A 154 28.27 13.27 12.65
C LYS A 154 29.67 12.68 12.39
N GLY A 155 30.35 12.18 13.42
CA GLY A 155 31.64 11.51 13.28
C GLY A 155 31.58 10.28 12.37
N ILE A 156 30.54 9.44 12.52
CA ILE A 156 30.28 8.29 11.65
C ILE A 156 30.10 8.76 10.19
N MET A 157 29.29 9.79 9.96
CA MET A 157 29.04 10.25 8.60
C MET A 157 30.27 10.86 7.92
N LEU A 158 31.11 11.58 8.66
CA LEU A 158 32.39 12.11 8.15
C LEU A 158 33.34 10.97 7.75
N ALA A 159 33.40 9.90 8.54
CA ALA A 159 34.19 8.72 8.22
C ALA A 159 33.68 8.04 6.94
N VAL A 160 32.36 7.86 6.82
CA VAL A 160 31.72 7.25 5.65
C VAL A 160 32.00 8.05 4.38
N GLU A 161 31.84 9.37 4.41
CA GLU A 161 32.15 10.24 3.26
C GLU A 161 33.60 10.03 2.79
N LYS A 162 34.55 10.07 3.73
CA LYS A 162 35.97 9.83 3.42
C LYS A 162 36.24 8.44 2.85
N ILE A 163 35.56 7.41 3.35
CA ILE A 163 35.64 6.04 2.84
C ILE A 163 35.09 5.98 1.42
N THR A 164 33.94 6.61 1.15
CA THR A 164 33.34 6.59 -0.19
C THR A 164 34.23 7.27 -1.23
N ASP A 165 34.91 8.36 -0.87
CA ASP A 165 35.90 9.00 -1.74
C ASP A 165 37.10 8.09 -1.98
N THR A 166 37.60 7.45 -0.93
CA THR A 166 38.73 6.53 -1.02
C THR A 166 38.40 5.31 -1.89
N LEU A 167 37.20 4.74 -1.76
CA LEU A 167 36.73 3.64 -2.61
C LEU A 167 36.67 4.04 -4.09
N LYS A 168 36.22 5.26 -4.40
CA LYS A 168 36.25 5.76 -5.79
C LYS A 168 37.68 5.87 -6.32
N THR A 169 38.64 6.28 -5.50
CA THR A 169 40.06 6.34 -5.92
C THR A 169 40.70 4.96 -6.10
N LEU A 170 40.24 3.95 -5.35
CA LEU A 170 40.70 2.56 -5.48
C LEU A 170 40.03 1.83 -6.66
N SER A 171 38.89 2.33 -7.13
CA SER A 171 38.09 1.69 -8.18
C SER A 171 38.85 1.62 -9.50
N LYS A 172 38.80 0.46 -10.15
CA LYS A 172 39.32 0.25 -11.51
C LYS A 172 38.13 0.11 -12.48
N PRO A 173 38.08 0.82 -13.62
CA PRO A 173 36.99 0.69 -14.58
C PRO A 173 36.97 -0.70 -15.22
N VAL A 174 35.77 -1.27 -15.42
CA VAL A 174 35.61 -2.54 -16.14
C VAL A 174 35.56 -2.26 -17.65
N THR A 175 36.50 -2.83 -18.40
CA THR A 175 36.64 -2.56 -19.84
C THR A 175 36.51 -3.81 -20.69
N THR A 176 36.86 -4.97 -20.16
CA THR A 176 36.91 -6.22 -20.92
C THR A 176 35.70 -7.12 -20.62
N PRO A 177 35.17 -7.87 -21.61
CA PRO A 177 34.13 -8.87 -21.39
C PRO A 177 34.52 -9.97 -20.39
N GLU A 178 35.81 -10.24 -20.25
CA GLU A 178 36.37 -11.20 -19.30
C GLU A 178 36.20 -10.70 -17.86
N GLU A 179 36.48 -9.43 -17.59
CA GLU A 179 36.21 -8.80 -16.28
C GLU A 179 34.71 -8.81 -15.95
N VAL A 180 33.85 -8.55 -16.94
CA VAL A 180 32.38 -8.65 -16.80
C VAL A 180 31.96 -10.07 -16.39
N ALA A 181 32.50 -11.09 -17.07
CA ALA A 181 32.24 -12.49 -16.73
C ALA A 181 32.75 -12.86 -15.34
N GLN A 182 33.89 -12.31 -14.92
CA GLN A 182 34.46 -12.52 -13.58
C GLN A 182 33.55 -11.94 -12.49
N VAL A 183 33.12 -10.67 -12.61
CA VAL A 183 32.17 -10.06 -11.66
C VAL A 183 30.90 -10.91 -11.56
N ALA A 184 30.32 -11.26 -12.71
CA ALA A 184 29.11 -12.06 -12.77
C ALA A 184 29.31 -13.45 -12.13
N THR A 185 30.47 -14.09 -12.32
CA THR A 185 30.80 -15.40 -11.73
C THR A 185 30.88 -15.32 -10.21
N ILE A 186 31.56 -14.30 -9.67
CA ILE A 186 31.72 -14.14 -8.22
C ILE A 186 30.37 -13.88 -7.54
N SER A 187 29.58 -12.94 -8.08
CA SER A 187 28.24 -12.66 -7.58
C SER A 187 27.28 -13.85 -7.77
N ALA A 188 27.52 -14.70 -8.77
CA ALA A 188 26.80 -15.96 -8.94
C ALA A 188 27.34 -17.12 -8.06
N ASN A 189 27.95 -16.83 -6.90
CA ASN A 189 28.52 -17.82 -5.98
C ASN A 189 29.56 -18.77 -6.62
N GLY A 190 30.35 -18.26 -7.57
CA GLY A 190 31.36 -19.03 -8.30
C GLY A 190 30.83 -19.79 -9.52
N ASP A 191 29.59 -19.55 -9.95
CA ASP A 191 29.00 -20.20 -11.13
C ASP A 191 29.47 -19.54 -12.43
N THR A 192 30.48 -20.16 -13.05
CA THR A 192 31.05 -19.71 -14.34
C THR A 192 30.07 -19.79 -15.50
N SER A 193 29.06 -20.68 -15.44
CA SER A 193 28.08 -20.80 -16.52
C SER A 193 27.17 -19.57 -16.56
N VAL A 194 26.73 -19.10 -15.39
CA VAL A 194 25.97 -17.86 -15.23
C VAL A 194 26.80 -16.64 -15.62
N GLY A 195 28.07 -16.61 -15.22
CA GLY A 195 28.98 -15.51 -15.55
C GLY A 195 29.18 -15.32 -17.06
N ASN A 196 29.44 -16.43 -17.77
CA ASN A 196 29.57 -16.40 -19.24
C ASN A 196 28.26 -16.00 -19.92
N LEU A 197 27.12 -16.51 -19.44
CA LEU A 197 25.80 -16.21 -19.99
C LEU A 197 25.42 -14.72 -19.84
N ILE A 198 25.76 -14.10 -18.70
CA ILE A 198 25.58 -12.66 -18.47
C ILE A 198 26.53 -11.84 -19.36
N SER A 199 27.80 -12.24 -19.47
CA SER A 199 28.77 -11.56 -20.35
C SER A 199 28.34 -11.62 -21.82
N ASP A 200 27.88 -12.78 -22.29
CA ASP A 200 27.32 -12.94 -23.64
C ASP A 200 26.07 -12.09 -23.87
N ALA A 201 25.18 -11.99 -22.88
CA ALA A 201 24.02 -11.13 -22.95
C ALA A 201 24.43 -9.67 -23.10
N MET A 202 25.30 -9.16 -22.20
CA MET A 202 25.80 -7.79 -22.24
C MET A 202 26.56 -7.47 -23.53
N LYS A 203 27.33 -8.42 -24.06
CA LYS A 203 28.03 -8.25 -25.34
C LYS A 203 27.07 -8.06 -26.51
N ARG A 204 25.91 -8.71 -26.49
CA ARG A 204 24.93 -8.64 -27.59
C ARG A 204 23.98 -7.45 -27.47
N VAL A 205 23.53 -7.09 -26.27
CA VAL A 205 22.61 -5.94 -26.07
C VAL A 205 23.34 -4.61 -25.79
N GLY A 206 24.64 -4.66 -25.50
CA GLY A 206 25.42 -3.50 -25.10
C GLY A 206 25.35 -3.21 -23.60
N LYS A 207 26.21 -2.29 -23.12
CA LYS A 207 26.32 -1.91 -21.70
C LYS A 207 24.99 -1.39 -21.12
N ASP A 208 24.29 -0.57 -21.91
CA ASP A 208 23.00 0.03 -21.55
C ASP A 208 21.79 -0.82 -21.99
N GLY A 209 22.06 -2.05 -22.44
CA GLY A 209 21.05 -2.97 -22.93
C GLY A 209 20.17 -3.53 -21.82
N VAL A 210 18.91 -3.80 -22.14
CA VAL A 210 17.97 -4.40 -21.19
C VAL A 210 18.19 -5.91 -21.15
N ILE A 211 18.45 -6.43 -19.96
CA ILE A 211 18.58 -7.86 -19.66
C ILE A 211 17.53 -8.21 -18.59
N THR A 212 16.76 -9.27 -18.82
CA THR A 212 15.73 -9.78 -17.92
C THR A 212 15.88 -11.28 -17.71
N VAL A 213 15.48 -11.77 -16.54
CA VAL A 213 15.63 -13.17 -16.12
C VAL A 213 14.25 -13.81 -15.94
N LYS A 214 14.05 -14.99 -16.54
CA LYS A 214 12.80 -15.75 -16.53
C LYS A 214 13.03 -17.21 -16.18
N ASP A 215 11.94 -17.87 -15.81
CA ASP A 215 11.93 -19.30 -15.53
C ASP A 215 12.02 -20.06 -16.86
N GLY A 216 13.06 -20.88 -17.01
CA GLY A 216 13.23 -21.81 -18.13
C GLY A 216 12.33 -23.03 -17.96
N LYS A 217 11.90 -23.59 -19.10
CA LYS A 217 11.18 -24.89 -19.12
C LYS A 217 12.12 -26.07 -19.36
N THR A 218 13.37 -25.79 -19.72
CA THR A 218 14.41 -26.76 -20.03
C THR A 218 15.33 -26.93 -18.82
N LEU A 219 16.14 -27.99 -18.84
CA LEU A 219 17.13 -28.24 -17.78
C LEU A 219 18.31 -27.27 -17.85
N ASN A 220 18.58 -26.71 -19.03
CA ASN A 220 19.73 -25.85 -19.29
C ASN A 220 19.30 -24.37 -19.37
N ASP A 221 20.25 -23.48 -19.11
CA ASP A 221 20.01 -22.04 -19.27
C ASP A 221 20.05 -21.65 -20.76
N GLU A 222 19.17 -20.74 -21.14
CA GLU A 222 19.06 -20.25 -22.52
C GLU A 222 19.12 -18.72 -22.56
N LEU A 223 19.85 -18.17 -23.53
CA LEU A 223 19.88 -16.73 -23.85
C LEU A 223 19.08 -16.50 -25.14
N GLU A 224 17.93 -15.82 -25.04
CA GLU A 224 17.12 -15.39 -26.18
C GLU A 224 17.21 -13.86 -26.32
N ILE A 225 17.52 -13.36 -27.51
CA ILE A 225 17.40 -11.92 -27.80
C ILE A 225 16.05 -11.69 -28.44
N ILE A 226 15.28 -10.81 -27.83
CA ILE A 226 13.91 -10.53 -28.22
C ILE A 226 13.81 -9.04 -28.49
N GLU A 227 13.12 -8.65 -29.56
CA GLU A 227 12.77 -7.24 -29.77
C GLU A 227 11.81 -6.80 -28.65
N GLY A 228 12.18 -5.74 -27.93
CA GLY A 228 11.44 -5.28 -26.76
C GLY A 228 11.95 -3.93 -26.25
N MET A 229 11.21 -3.35 -25.31
CA MET A 229 11.44 -2.01 -24.79
C MET A 229 11.18 -1.97 -23.28
N LYS A 230 12.07 -1.33 -22.52
CA LYS A 230 11.89 -1.04 -21.09
C LYS A 230 11.81 0.46 -20.86
N PHE A 231 10.95 0.90 -19.94
CA PHE A 231 10.92 2.27 -19.44
C PHE A 231 10.57 2.34 -17.95
N ASP A 232 11.04 3.39 -17.29
CA ASP A 232 11.08 3.53 -15.82
C ASP A 232 9.77 4.16 -15.29
N ARG A 233 8.65 3.48 -15.59
CA ARG A 233 7.34 3.76 -15.00
C ARG A 233 6.66 2.45 -14.66
N GLY A 234 6.24 2.29 -13.41
CA GLY A 234 5.48 1.13 -12.97
C GLY A 234 3.98 1.36 -12.86
N TYR A 235 3.29 0.38 -12.26
CA TYR A 235 1.84 0.43 -12.08
C TYR A 235 1.42 1.60 -11.19
N ILE A 236 0.30 2.25 -11.55
CA ILE A 236 -0.25 3.35 -10.74
C ILE A 236 -0.87 2.84 -9.42
N SER A 237 -1.38 1.61 -9.42
CA SER A 237 -1.99 0.98 -8.24
C SER A 237 -1.45 -0.43 -8.00
N PRO A 238 -1.06 -0.78 -6.76
CA PRO A 238 -0.60 -2.14 -6.43
C PRO A 238 -1.69 -3.19 -6.59
N TYR A 239 -2.96 -2.79 -6.68
CA TYR A 239 -4.08 -3.70 -6.92
C TYR A 239 -4.11 -4.31 -8.33
N PHE A 240 -3.24 -3.85 -9.25
CA PHE A 240 -3.06 -4.50 -10.56
C PHE A 240 -2.19 -5.75 -10.49
N VAL A 241 -1.36 -5.90 -9.45
CA VAL A 241 -0.45 -7.04 -9.25
C VAL A 241 -1.24 -8.34 -9.37
N ASN A 242 -0.74 -9.24 -10.21
CA ASN A 242 -1.38 -10.52 -10.51
C ASN A 242 -0.48 -11.73 -10.25
N THR A 243 0.78 -11.49 -9.87
CA THR A 243 1.74 -12.52 -9.49
C THR A 243 1.79 -12.68 -7.97
N THR A 244 2.00 -13.92 -7.51
CA THR A 244 2.24 -14.23 -6.09
C THR A 244 3.72 -14.11 -5.72
N LYS A 245 4.61 -14.22 -6.71
CA LYS A 245 6.07 -14.15 -6.57
C LYS A 245 6.58 -12.78 -7.01
N GLY A 246 6.58 -11.84 -6.06
CA GLY A 246 6.99 -10.45 -6.28
C GLY A 246 5.82 -9.53 -6.63
N ALA A 247 5.96 -8.23 -6.35
CA ALA A 247 4.94 -7.24 -6.65
C ALA A 247 4.99 -6.84 -8.13
N LYS A 248 4.54 -7.73 -9.03
CA LYS A 248 4.58 -7.53 -10.48
C LYS A 248 3.25 -7.87 -11.17
N VAL A 249 2.98 -7.18 -12.27
CA VAL A 249 1.90 -7.50 -13.21
C VAL A 249 2.51 -8.17 -14.43
N GLU A 250 2.11 -9.39 -14.73
CA GLU A 250 2.58 -10.14 -15.89
C GLU A 250 1.40 -10.54 -16.78
N TYR A 251 1.44 -10.15 -18.05
CA TYR A 251 0.43 -10.54 -19.02
C TYR A 251 1.07 -11.03 -20.33
N GLN A 252 0.40 -11.97 -20.98
CA GLN A 252 0.76 -12.48 -22.30
C GLN A 252 -0.25 -11.99 -23.34
N ASP A 253 0.21 -11.77 -24.58
CA ASP A 253 -0.60 -11.33 -25.71
C ASP A 253 -1.50 -10.11 -25.39
N ALA A 254 -0.90 -9.07 -24.80
CA ALA A 254 -1.61 -7.90 -24.31
C ALA A 254 -1.79 -6.82 -25.40
N LEU A 255 -2.88 -6.06 -25.26
CA LEU A 255 -3.17 -4.85 -26.02
C LEU A 255 -2.65 -3.62 -25.26
N LEU A 256 -2.17 -2.61 -25.97
CA LEU A 256 -1.71 -1.33 -25.43
C LEU A 256 -2.58 -0.19 -25.93
N LEU A 257 -3.15 0.57 -24.99
CA LEU A 257 -3.77 1.86 -25.24
C LEU A 257 -2.77 2.96 -24.87
N LEU A 258 -2.38 3.78 -25.85
CA LEU A 258 -1.40 4.85 -25.68
C LEU A 258 -2.10 6.20 -25.74
N SER A 259 -2.05 6.99 -24.67
CA SER A 259 -2.65 8.32 -24.64
C SER A 259 -1.63 9.39 -24.24
N GLU A 260 -1.60 10.49 -24.99
CA GLU A 260 -0.80 11.66 -24.62
C GLU A 260 -1.41 12.43 -23.42
N LYS A 261 -2.74 12.32 -23.24
CA LYS A 261 -3.51 13.08 -22.24
C LYS A 261 -3.78 12.26 -20.98
N LYS A 262 -4.21 12.96 -19.92
CA LYS A 262 -4.72 12.35 -18.69
C LYS A 262 -6.09 11.72 -18.91
N ILE A 263 -6.33 10.60 -18.22
CA ILE A 263 -7.59 9.87 -18.24
C ILE A 263 -8.18 9.89 -16.82
N SER A 264 -9.16 10.78 -16.61
CA SER A 264 -9.87 10.92 -15.32
C SER A 264 -11.30 10.35 -15.36
N SER A 265 -11.93 10.38 -16.54
CA SER A 265 -13.30 9.87 -16.75
C SER A 265 -13.27 8.43 -17.23
N VAL A 266 -14.17 7.60 -16.70
CA VAL A 266 -14.32 6.21 -17.15
C VAL A 266 -14.89 6.13 -18.57
N GLN A 267 -15.68 7.12 -19.00
CA GLN A 267 -16.40 7.07 -20.28
C GLN A 267 -15.46 6.97 -21.48
N THR A 268 -14.30 7.62 -21.40
CA THR A 268 -13.31 7.65 -22.49
C THR A 268 -12.61 6.31 -22.69
N ILE A 269 -12.55 5.44 -21.67
CA ILE A 269 -11.86 4.15 -21.72
C ILE A 269 -12.80 2.95 -21.89
N VAL A 270 -14.11 3.14 -21.72
CA VAL A 270 -15.10 2.05 -21.87
C VAL A 270 -14.97 1.36 -23.23
N PRO A 271 -14.89 2.07 -24.38
CA PRO A 271 -14.77 1.41 -25.68
C PRO A 271 -13.51 0.52 -25.79
N ALA A 272 -12.36 0.99 -25.29
CA ALA A 272 -11.12 0.23 -25.28
C ALA A 272 -11.23 -1.03 -24.40
N LEU A 273 -11.87 -0.91 -23.23
CA LEU A 273 -12.11 -2.03 -22.31
C LEU A 273 -13.05 -3.08 -22.93
N GLU A 274 -14.09 -2.64 -23.63
CA GLU A 274 -15.02 -3.53 -24.33
C GLU A 274 -14.33 -4.29 -25.46
N LEU A 275 -13.49 -3.61 -26.25
CA LEU A 275 -12.69 -4.24 -27.30
C LEU A 275 -11.74 -5.30 -26.73
N ALA A 276 -10.98 -4.97 -25.69
CA ALA A 276 -10.05 -5.92 -25.06
C ALA A 276 -10.77 -7.13 -24.48
N ASN A 277 -11.90 -6.90 -23.78
CA ASN A 277 -12.71 -7.96 -23.22
C ASN A 277 -13.36 -8.84 -24.31
N SER A 278 -13.77 -8.26 -25.45
CA SER A 278 -14.32 -9.00 -26.58
C SER A 278 -13.30 -9.97 -27.19
N GLN A 279 -12.04 -9.55 -27.27
CA GLN A 279 -10.91 -10.38 -27.73
C GLN A 279 -10.36 -11.31 -26.65
N ARG A 280 -10.85 -11.18 -25.40
CA ARG A 280 -10.32 -11.86 -24.21
C ARG A 280 -8.82 -11.67 -24.04
N LYS A 281 -8.32 -10.46 -24.34
CA LYS A 281 -6.92 -10.09 -24.19
C LYS A 281 -6.74 -9.11 -23.04
N PRO A 282 -5.61 -9.16 -22.33
CA PRO A 282 -5.25 -8.13 -21.36
C PRO A 282 -5.13 -6.76 -22.02
N LEU A 283 -5.50 -5.68 -21.31
CA LEU A 283 -5.32 -4.30 -21.77
C LEU A 283 -4.44 -3.51 -20.82
N ILE A 284 -3.41 -2.88 -21.39
CA ILE A 284 -2.47 -2.04 -20.69
C ILE A 284 -2.69 -0.61 -21.15
N ILE A 285 -2.90 0.30 -20.19
CA ILE A 285 -3.12 1.72 -20.47
C ILE A 285 -1.84 2.46 -20.12
N VAL A 286 -1.24 3.12 -21.11
CA VAL A 286 -0.10 4.03 -20.94
C VAL A 286 -0.58 5.43 -21.26
N ALA A 287 -0.73 6.28 -20.24
CA ALA A 287 -1.27 7.63 -20.38
C ALA A 287 -0.41 8.64 -19.61
N GLU A 288 -0.57 9.95 -19.84
CA GLU A 288 0.10 10.95 -18.99
C GLU A 288 -0.17 10.69 -17.50
N ASP A 289 -1.44 10.45 -17.17
CA ASP A 289 -1.88 9.97 -15.87
C ASP A 289 -3.22 9.25 -15.98
N VAL A 290 -3.51 8.36 -15.04
CA VAL A 290 -4.82 7.73 -14.88
C VAL A 290 -5.25 7.92 -13.43
N ASP A 291 -6.25 8.75 -13.21
CA ASP A 291 -6.69 9.18 -11.88
C ASP A 291 -8.22 9.19 -11.71
N GLY A 292 -8.68 9.67 -10.56
CA GLY A 292 -10.10 9.90 -10.28
C GLY A 292 -11.00 8.66 -10.42
N GLU A 293 -12.11 8.85 -11.13
CA GLU A 293 -13.13 7.83 -11.35
C GLU A 293 -12.60 6.69 -12.23
N ALA A 294 -11.79 7.01 -13.25
CA ALA A 294 -11.20 6.03 -14.16
C ALA A 294 -10.34 5.02 -13.40
N LEU A 295 -9.39 5.49 -12.58
CA LEU A 295 -8.52 4.60 -11.79
C LEU A 295 -9.32 3.74 -10.81
N THR A 296 -10.26 4.34 -10.09
CA THR A 296 -11.10 3.64 -9.12
C THR A 296 -11.88 2.52 -9.79
N THR A 297 -12.46 2.79 -10.97
CA THR A 297 -13.24 1.82 -11.73
C THR A 297 -12.37 0.68 -12.28
N LEU A 298 -11.18 1.00 -12.80
CA LEU A 298 -10.21 0.00 -13.25
C LEU A 298 -9.81 -0.95 -12.11
N VAL A 299 -9.49 -0.41 -10.93
CA VAL A 299 -9.12 -1.22 -9.76
C VAL A 299 -10.28 -2.10 -9.30
N VAL A 300 -11.49 -1.55 -9.18
CA VAL A 300 -12.67 -2.30 -8.75
C VAL A 300 -13.00 -3.42 -9.74
N ASN A 301 -12.93 -3.17 -11.05
CA ASN A 301 -13.18 -4.18 -12.07
C ASN A 301 -12.09 -5.25 -12.10
N ARG A 302 -10.82 -4.88 -11.90
CA ARG A 302 -9.71 -5.83 -11.75
C ARG A 302 -9.91 -6.77 -10.56
N LEU A 303 -10.37 -6.24 -9.42
CA LEU A 303 -10.55 -7.01 -8.18
C LEU A 303 -11.85 -7.84 -8.16
N ARG A 304 -12.97 -7.28 -8.61
CA ARG A 304 -14.29 -7.95 -8.55
C ARG A 304 -14.55 -8.87 -9.73
N ILE A 305 -14.24 -8.40 -10.95
CA ILE A 305 -14.55 -9.09 -12.20
C ILE A 305 -13.36 -9.94 -12.64
N GLY A 306 -12.14 -9.62 -12.17
CA GLY A 306 -10.92 -10.27 -12.61
C GLY A 306 -10.48 -9.81 -14.00
N LEU A 307 -10.94 -8.64 -14.45
CA LEU A 307 -10.57 -8.08 -15.76
C LEU A 307 -9.05 -7.91 -15.84
N GLN A 308 -8.42 -8.42 -16.90
CA GLN A 308 -6.97 -8.38 -17.06
C GLN A 308 -6.53 -7.00 -17.55
N ILE A 309 -6.34 -6.06 -16.62
CA ILE A 309 -5.98 -4.67 -16.90
C ILE A 309 -4.86 -4.18 -16.00
N ALA A 310 -4.09 -3.21 -16.50
CA ALA A 310 -3.15 -2.41 -15.71
C ALA A 310 -2.98 -1.01 -16.33
N ALA A 311 -2.65 -0.03 -15.49
CA ALA A 311 -2.40 1.34 -15.92
C ALA A 311 -1.01 1.81 -15.44
N VAL A 312 -0.29 2.47 -16.34
CA VAL A 312 1.09 2.95 -16.17
C VAL A 312 1.17 4.39 -16.68
N LYS A 313 1.97 5.23 -16.02
CA LYS A 313 2.22 6.60 -16.53
C LYS A 313 3.17 6.57 -17.72
N ALA A 314 2.98 7.47 -18.66
CA ALA A 314 3.87 7.63 -19.79
C ALA A 314 5.28 8.06 -19.31
N PRO A 315 6.35 7.48 -19.89
CA PRO A 315 7.72 7.85 -19.54
C PRO A 315 8.10 9.22 -20.10
N GLY A 316 8.96 9.95 -19.40
CA GLY A 316 9.43 11.28 -19.79
C GLY A 316 8.50 12.43 -19.35
N PHE A 317 8.85 13.65 -19.80
CA PHE A 317 8.11 14.89 -19.54
C PHE A 317 8.10 15.76 -20.80
N GLY A 318 7.07 16.59 -20.98
CA GLY A 318 6.95 17.51 -22.13
C GLY A 318 7.10 16.79 -23.48
N ASP A 319 7.88 17.37 -24.39
CA ASP A 319 8.07 16.84 -25.74
C ASP A 319 8.78 15.48 -25.75
N ASN A 320 9.66 15.21 -24.79
CA ASN A 320 10.31 13.91 -24.67
C ASN A 320 9.29 12.80 -24.37
N ARG A 321 8.24 13.10 -23.61
CA ARG A 321 7.13 12.15 -23.35
C ARG A 321 6.36 11.83 -24.63
N LYS A 322 6.02 12.85 -25.41
CA LYS A 322 5.32 12.68 -26.70
C LYS A 322 6.14 11.82 -27.65
N ALA A 323 7.43 12.15 -27.79
CA ALA A 323 8.33 11.44 -28.67
C ALA A 323 8.55 9.98 -28.23
N THR A 324 8.63 9.72 -26.92
CA THR A 324 8.76 8.36 -26.37
C THR A 324 7.46 7.55 -26.52
N LEU A 325 6.29 8.16 -26.34
CA LEU A 325 5.00 7.50 -26.61
C LEU A 325 4.89 7.09 -28.08
N GLN A 326 5.36 7.94 -28.99
CA GLN A 326 5.40 7.60 -30.42
C GLN A 326 6.36 6.43 -30.70
N ASP A 327 7.50 6.36 -30.01
CA ASP A 327 8.44 5.24 -30.16
C ASP A 327 7.79 3.93 -29.68
N ILE A 328 7.06 3.94 -28.56
CA ILE A 328 6.27 2.79 -28.06
C ILE A 328 5.19 2.40 -29.07
N ALA A 329 4.49 3.38 -29.65
CA ALA A 329 3.45 3.14 -30.65
C ALA A 329 4.00 2.42 -31.89
N ILE A 330 5.11 2.92 -32.45
CA ILE A 330 5.77 2.31 -33.61
C ILE A 330 6.29 0.90 -33.27
N ALA A 331 6.93 0.73 -32.10
CA ALA A 331 7.46 -0.57 -31.68
C ALA A 331 6.37 -1.64 -31.45
N THR A 332 5.17 -1.22 -31.05
CA THR A 332 4.03 -2.13 -30.76
C THR A 332 2.99 -2.21 -31.87
N GLY A 333 3.11 -1.36 -32.90
CA GLY A 333 2.19 -1.30 -34.03
C GLY A 333 0.85 -0.62 -33.72
N GLY A 334 0.81 0.29 -32.73
CA GLY A 334 -0.37 1.08 -32.37
C GLY A 334 -0.25 2.56 -32.75
N ILE A 335 -1.24 3.37 -32.36
CA ILE A 335 -1.23 4.84 -32.49
C ILE A 335 -1.31 5.51 -31.11
N VAL A 336 -0.90 6.78 -31.04
CA VAL A 336 -1.03 7.60 -29.82
C VAL A 336 -2.30 8.44 -29.91
N PHE A 337 -3.18 8.32 -28.91
CA PHE A 337 -4.43 9.07 -28.83
C PHE A 337 -4.26 10.44 -28.16
N GLY A 338 -4.99 11.43 -28.65
CA GLY A 338 -5.01 12.78 -28.07
C GLY A 338 -3.81 13.64 -28.45
N ASP A 339 -3.17 13.33 -29.58
CA ASP A 339 -2.08 14.09 -30.19
C ASP A 339 -2.55 15.47 -30.69
N GLU A 340 -1.61 16.37 -30.96
CA GLU A 340 -1.89 17.75 -31.41
C GLU A 340 -2.67 17.80 -32.74
N SER A 341 -2.62 16.74 -33.55
CA SER A 341 -3.38 16.64 -34.80
C SER A 341 -4.89 16.48 -34.56
N GLY A 342 -5.30 15.97 -33.38
CA GLY A 342 -6.70 15.78 -33.01
C GLY A 342 -7.45 14.72 -33.82
N ILE A 343 -6.72 13.90 -34.58
CA ILE A 343 -7.29 12.93 -35.54
C ILE A 343 -7.84 11.69 -34.82
N ALA A 344 -7.20 11.25 -33.73
CA ALA A 344 -7.60 10.05 -32.98
C ALA A 344 -8.16 10.39 -31.59
N LYS A 345 -9.50 10.27 -31.47
CA LYS A 345 -10.21 10.36 -30.20
C LYS A 345 -10.26 9.00 -29.50
N LEU A 346 -10.16 9.00 -28.18
CA LEU A 346 -10.20 7.77 -27.38
C LEU A 346 -11.54 7.05 -27.46
N GLU A 347 -12.62 7.81 -27.65
CA GLU A 347 -13.98 7.29 -27.72
C GLU A 347 -14.23 6.47 -29.00
N ASP A 348 -13.46 6.72 -30.06
CA ASP A 348 -13.62 6.12 -31.39
C ASP A 348 -12.60 4.99 -31.67
N VAL A 349 -11.91 4.51 -30.63
CA VAL A 349 -10.85 3.48 -30.73
C VAL A 349 -11.28 2.24 -31.51
N GLN A 350 -10.43 1.82 -32.44
CA GLN A 350 -10.54 0.54 -33.14
C GLN A 350 -9.49 -0.45 -32.66
N LEU A 351 -9.69 -1.73 -32.95
CA LEU A 351 -8.72 -2.77 -32.60
C LEU A 351 -7.35 -2.55 -33.27
N SER A 352 -7.34 -2.01 -34.48
CA SER A 352 -6.11 -1.68 -35.24
C SER A 352 -5.27 -0.58 -34.59
N ASP A 353 -5.89 0.23 -33.75
CA ASP A 353 -5.27 1.41 -33.18
C ASP A 353 -4.50 1.07 -31.89
N LEU A 354 -4.84 -0.06 -31.27
CA LEU A 354 -4.20 -0.58 -30.08
C LEU A 354 -2.87 -1.26 -30.44
N GLY A 355 -1.81 -0.92 -29.72
CA GLY A 355 -0.54 -1.62 -29.83
C GLY A 355 -0.66 -3.07 -29.36
N GLN A 356 0.22 -3.94 -29.83
CA GLN A 356 0.26 -5.34 -29.43
C GLN A 356 1.65 -5.75 -28.96
N VAL A 357 1.69 -6.48 -27.84
CA VAL A 357 2.90 -7.08 -27.30
C VAL A 357 2.66 -8.55 -26.99
N GLY A 358 3.64 -9.40 -27.26
CA GLY A 358 3.57 -10.81 -26.90
C GLY A 358 3.65 -11.02 -25.39
N GLU A 359 4.39 -10.18 -24.67
CA GLU A 359 4.47 -10.24 -23.21
C GLU A 359 4.75 -8.87 -22.61
N ILE A 360 4.19 -8.62 -21.43
CA ILE A 360 4.43 -7.42 -20.64
C ILE A 360 4.64 -7.77 -19.17
N SER A 361 5.64 -7.14 -18.55
CA SER A 361 5.90 -7.17 -17.11
C SER A 361 5.96 -5.75 -16.55
N ILE A 362 5.14 -5.45 -15.54
CA ILE A 362 5.09 -4.14 -14.88
C ILE A 362 5.41 -4.32 -13.40
N THR A 363 6.42 -3.62 -12.90
CA THR A 363 6.76 -3.54 -11.48
C THR A 363 6.27 -2.22 -10.88
N LYS A 364 6.67 -1.90 -9.65
CA LYS A 364 6.41 -0.60 -9.03
C LYS A 364 7.10 0.55 -9.79
N ASP A 365 8.28 0.29 -10.36
CA ASP A 365 9.16 1.31 -10.90
C ASP A 365 9.33 1.19 -12.42
N ASP A 366 9.17 0.00 -12.99
CA ASP A 366 9.50 -0.30 -14.38
C ASP A 366 8.35 -0.97 -15.16
N THR A 367 8.30 -0.74 -16.47
CA THR A 367 7.51 -1.51 -17.42
C THR A 367 8.41 -2.08 -18.51
N LEU A 368 8.23 -3.37 -18.80
CA LEU A 368 8.94 -4.11 -19.83
C LEU A 368 7.96 -4.67 -20.85
N LEU A 369 8.11 -4.25 -22.11
CA LEU A 369 7.36 -4.71 -23.27
C LEU A 369 8.24 -5.66 -24.09
N LEU A 370 7.75 -6.85 -24.40
CA LEU A 370 8.49 -7.86 -25.19
C LEU A 370 7.66 -8.33 -26.38
N LYS A 371 8.35 -8.62 -27.50
CA LYS A 371 7.73 -9.09 -28.75
C LYS A 371 6.64 -8.13 -29.23
N GLY A 372 7.00 -6.85 -29.36
CA GLY A 372 6.13 -5.84 -29.97
C GLY A 372 5.82 -6.22 -31.42
N LYS A 373 4.57 -6.03 -31.87
CA LYS A 373 4.15 -6.38 -33.24
C LYS A 373 4.24 -5.20 -34.22
N GLY A 374 5.14 -4.25 -33.95
CA GLY A 374 5.46 -3.17 -34.89
C GLY A 374 6.10 -3.70 -36.18
N LYS A 375 5.94 -2.94 -37.27
CA LYS A 375 6.61 -3.27 -38.54
C LYS A 375 8.09 -2.90 -38.43
N LYS A 376 8.97 -3.86 -38.73
CA LYS A 376 10.42 -3.67 -38.64
C LYS A 376 10.92 -2.47 -39.45
N ASP A 377 10.41 -2.29 -40.67
CA ASP A 377 10.75 -1.14 -41.51
C ASP A 377 10.42 0.21 -40.87
N ASP A 378 9.33 0.31 -40.12
CA ASP A 378 8.92 1.55 -39.45
C ASP A 378 9.78 1.82 -38.20
N ILE A 379 10.17 0.75 -37.49
CA ILE A 379 11.11 0.81 -36.36
C ILE A 379 12.50 1.26 -36.85
N ASP A 380 12.99 0.68 -37.94
CA ASP A 380 14.31 1.00 -38.51
C ASP A 380 14.37 2.45 -39.01
N LYS A 381 13.34 2.91 -39.73
CA LYS A 381 13.20 4.32 -40.14
C LYS A 381 13.18 5.25 -38.92
N ARG A 382 12.47 4.87 -37.86
CA ARG A 382 12.40 5.68 -36.64
C ARG A 382 13.75 5.73 -35.93
N ALA A 383 14.48 4.61 -35.87
CA ALA A 383 15.82 4.55 -35.32
C ALA A 383 16.80 5.42 -36.13
N GLU A 384 16.70 5.41 -37.46
CA GLU A 384 17.51 6.26 -38.35
C GLU A 384 17.22 7.75 -38.13
N GLN A 385 15.95 8.15 -38.04
CA GLN A 385 15.56 9.53 -37.69
C GLN A 385 16.18 9.99 -36.36
N ILE A 386 16.19 9.12 -35.34
CA ILE A 386 16.81 9.45 -34.05
C ILE A 386 18.33 9.58 -34.19
N ARG A 387 19.00 8.71 -34.96
CA ARG A 387 20.45 8.82 -35.24
C ARG A 387 20.80 10.13 -35.94
N ASP A 388 20.01 10.55 -36.92
CA ASP A 388 20.21 11.82 -37.61
C ASP A 388 20.02 13.01 -36.67
N THR A 389 19.03 12.93 -35.77
CA THR A 389 18.79 13.96 -34.75
C THR A 389 19.95 14.05 -33.76
N ILE A 390 20.54 12.92 -33.36
CA ILE A 390 21.74 12.85 -32.50
C ILE A 390 22.94 13.52 -33.18
N ALA A 391 23.10 13.36 -34.50
CA ALA A 391 24.20 13.96 -35.25
C ALA A 391 24.05 15.48 -35.39
N ASN A 392 22.82 15.98 -35.45
CA ASN A 392 22.52 17.39 -35.68
C ASN A 392 22.33 18.21 -34.39
N THR A 393 22.08 17.58 -33.23
CA THR A 393 21.95 18.32 -31.96
C THR A 393 23.32 18.73 -31.41
N THR A 394 23.41 19.98 -30.94
CA THR A 394 24.58 20.52 -30.26
C THR A 394 24.46 20.43 -28.72
N SER A 395 23.31 20.02 -28.20
CA SER A 395 23.04 19.90 -26.77
C SER A 395 23.44 18.52 -26.26
N GLU A 396 24.41 18.45 -25.35
CA GLU A 396 24.83 17.18 -24.72
C GLU A 396 23.67 16.49 -23.99
N TYR A 397 22.83 17.26 -23.32
CA TYR A 397 21.65 16.76 -22.62
C TYR A 397 20.64 16.10 -23.57
N GLU A 398 20.34 16.72 -24.71
CA GLU A 398 19.44 16.13 -25.71
C GLU A 398 20.06 14.90 -26.35
N LYS A 399 21.38 14.94 -26.60
CA LYS A 399 22.13 13.83 -27.16
C LYS A 399 22.03 12.58 -26.29
N GLU A 400 22.21 12.73 -24.98
CA GLU A 400 22.03 11.67 -23.99
C GLU A 400 20.61 11.09 -24.03
N LYS A 401 19.58 11.95 -24.02
CA LYS A 401 18.17 11.49 -24.05
C LYS A 401 17.77 10.82 -25.36
N LEU A 402 18.32 11.27 -26.48
CA LEU A 402 18.12 10.63 -27.78
C LEU A 402 18.85 9.29 -27.85
N GLN A 403 20.04 9.17 -27.26
CA GLN A 403 20.77 7.90 -27.14
C GLN A 403 19.99 6.88 -26.29
N GLU A 404 19.41 7.29 -25.16
CA GLU A 404 18.54 6.42 -24.35
C GLU A 404 17.35 5.88 -25.16
N ARG A 405 16.68 6.76 -25.92
CA ARG A 405 15.55 6.38 -26.78
C ARG A 405 15.97 5.45 -27.90
N LEU A 406 17.10 5.74 -28.55
CA LEU A 406 17.65 4.87 -29.61
C LEU A 406 18.00 3.50 -29.06
N ALA A 407 18.63 3.42 -27.88
CA ALA A 407 19.00 2.15 -27.26
C ALA A 407 17.76 1.29 -26.97
N ARG A 408 16.70 1.91 -26.45
CA ARG A 408 15.40 1.26 -26.17
C ARG A 408 14.69 0.76 -27.42
N LEU A 409 14.90 1.39 -28.57
CA LEU A 409 14.27 1.04 -29.83
C LEU A 409 15.10 0.03 -30.64
N ALA A 410 16.43 0.15 -30.62
CA ALA A 410 17.33 -0.57 -31.51
C ALA A 410 18.02 -1.80 -30.88
N SER A 411 18.27 -1.81 -29.56
CA SER A 411 19.20 -2.78 -28.95
C SER A 411 18.57 -4.09 -28.48
N GLY A 412 17.25 -4.25 -28.65
CA GLY A 412 16.53 -5.44 -28.19
C GLY A 412 16.64 -5.67 -26.68
N VAL A 413 16.07 -6.77 -26.22
CA VAL A 413 16.07 -7.22 -24.82
C VAL A 413 16.64 -8.63 -24.78
N ALA A 414 17.69 -8.84 -23.98
CA ALA A 414 18.18 -10.18 -23.68
C ALA A 414 17.33 -10.80 -22.58
N VAL A 415 16.77 -11.97 -22.86
CA VAL A 415 16.01 -12.78 -21.90
C VAL A 415 16.85 -14.00 -21.53
N LEU A 416 17.24 -14.06 -20.26
CA LEU A 416 17.92 -15.19 -19.65
C LEU A 416 16.87 -16.14 -19.09
N LYS A 417 16.71 -17.32 -19.69
CA LYS A 417 15.83 -18.37 -19.18
C LYS A 417 16.64 -19.31 -18.31
N VAL A 418 16.34 -19.36 -17.02
CA VAL A 418 17.08 -20.16 -16.03
C VAL A 418 16.48 -21.56 -15.97
N GLY A 419 17.27 -22.56 -16.35
CA GLY A 419 16.86 -23.97 -16.30
C GLY A 419 17.08 -24.60 -14.92
N GLY A 420 16.49 -25.76 -14.70
CA GLY A 420 16.69 -26.53 -13.47
C GLY A 420 15.81 -27.78 -13.39
N SER A 421 16.13 -28.68 -12.46
CA SER A 421 15.44 -29.96 -12.30
C SER A 421 14.16 -29.86 -11.46
N SER A 422 14.04 -28.81 -10.63
CA SER A 422 12.90 -28.56 -9.77
C SER A 422 12.59 -27.07 -9.66
N GLU A 423 11.34 -26.74 -9.32
CA GLU A 423 10.92 -25.35 -9.16
C GLU A 423 11.72 -24.62 -8.07
N VAL A 424 12.08 -25.30 -6.97
CA VAL A 424 12.88 -24.70 -5.89
C VAL A 424 14.29 -24.35 -6.36
N GLU A 425 14.92 -25.24 -7.13
CA GLU A 425 16.24 -25.01 -7.72
C GLU A 425 16.21 -23.87 -8.74
N VAL A 426 15.21 -23.83 -9.64
CA VAL A 426 15.05 -22.75 -10.61
C VAL A 426 14.87 -21.40 -9.91
N ASN A 427 14.07 -21.34 -8.84
CA ASN A 427 13.87 -20.09 -8.09
C ASN A 427 15.17 -19.62 -7.41
N GLU A 428 15.92 -20.51 -6.77
CA GLU A 428 17.19 -20.14 -6.12
C GLU A 428 18.24 -19.71 -7.16
N LYS A 429 18.35 -20.45 -8.27
CA LYS A 429 19.26 -20.10 -9.36
C LYS A 429 18.86 -18.78 -10.02
N LYS A 430 17.56 -18.51 -10.17
CA LYS A 430 17.04 -17.24 -10.70
C LYS A 430 17.37 -16.07 -9.79
N ASP A 431 17.18 -16.20 -8.48
CA ASP A 431 17.56 -15.15 -7.51
C ASP A 431 19.07 -14.86 -7.69
N ARG A 432 19.90 -15.91 -7.76
CA ARG A 432 21.35 -15.79 -8.00
C ARG A 432 21.73 -15.11 -9.32
N VAL A 433 21.04 -15.44 -10.43
CA VAL A 433 21.28 -14.82 -11.75
C VAL A 433 20.88 -13.33 -11.74
N ASN A 434 19.81 -12.97 -11.03
CA ASN A 434 19.41 -11.56 -10.87
C ASN A 434 20.46 -10.77 -10.07
N ASP A 435 20.96 -11.33 -8.97
CA ASP A 435 22.00 -10.70 -8.15
C ASP A 435 23.28 -10.49 -8.98
N ALA A 436 23.72 -11.52 -9.70
CA ALA A 436 24.87 -11.43 -10.59
C ALA A 436 24.67 -10.39 -11.70
N LEU A 437 23.47 -10.31 -12.29
CA LEU A 437 23.16 -9.32 -13.31
C LEU A 437 23.25 -7.89 -12.78
N ASN A 438 22.71 -7.64 -11.58
CA ASN A 438 22.73 -6.32 -10.95
C ASN A 438 24.15 -5.92 -10.54
N ALA A 439 24.92 -6.83 -9.94
CA ALA A 439 26.31 -6.61 -9.58
C ALA A 439 27.17 -6.27 -10.81
N THR A 440 26.93 -6.97 -11.93
CA THR A 440 27.66 -6.72 -13.18
C THR A 440 27.32 -5.34 -13.76
N ARG A 441 26.05 -4.90 -13.71
CA ARG A 441 25.66 -3.53 -14.09
C ARG A 441 26.35 -2.49 -13.22
N ALA A 442 26.32 -2.69 -11.91
CA ALA A 442 26.98 -1.82 -10.94
C ALA A 442 28.50 -1.70 -11.19
N ALA A 443 29.15 -2.79 -11.60
CA ALA A 443 30.57 -2.82 -11.94
C ALA A 443 30.90 -2.09 -13.24
N VAL A 444 30.02 -2.19 -14.25
CA VAL A 444 30.15 -1.45 -15.51
C VAL A 444 29.99 0.05 -15.30
N GLU A 445 29.14 0.47 -14.36
CA GLU A 445 28.89 1.88 -14.03
C GLU A 445 30.02 2.55 -13.22
N GLU A 446 30.40 1.98 -12.06
CA GLU A 446 31.33 2.62 -11.11
C GLU A 446 32.69 1.92 -10.98
N GLY A 447 32.91 0.83 -11.72
CA GLY A 447 34.12 0.01 -11.65
C GLY A 447 34.11 -1.02 -10.52
N ILE A 448 35.28 -1.61 -10.30
CA ILE A 448 35.51 -2.73 -9.38
C ILE A 448 36.62 -2.43 -8.37
N VAL A 449 36.53 -3.07 -7.21
CA VAL A 449 37.52 -3.05 -6.13
C VAL A 449 37.86 -4.46 -5.65
N PRO A 450 38.98 -4.66 -4.94
CA PRO A 450 39.34 -5.96 -4.36
C PRO A 450 38.25 -6.49 -3.42
N GLY A 451 37.76 -7.69 -3.69
CA GLY A 451 36.62 -8.25 -2.98
C GLY A 451 36.96 -8.84 -1.60
N GLY A 452 36.01 -9.62 -1.04
CA GLY A 452 36.22 -10.36 0.22
C GLY A 452 36.35 -9.46 1.45
N GLY A 453 35.85 -8.23 1.36
CA GLY A 453 36.01 -7.20 2.40
C GLY A 453 37.37 -6.50 2.41
N THR A 454 38.27 -6.82 1.47
CA THR A 454 39.61 -6.24 1.38
C THR A 454 39.55 -4.74 1.10
N ALA A 455 38.68 -4.30 0.18
CA ALA A 455 38.50 -2.89 -0.14
C ALA A 455 38.19 -2.02 1.10
N LEU A 456 37.30 -2.50 1.98
CA LEU A 456 36.93 -1.78 3.21
C LEU A 456 38.10 -1.70 4.20
N LEU A 457 38.92 -2.76 4.31
CA LEU A 457 40.13 -2.76 5.14
C LEU A 457 41.15 -1.72 4.65
N ARG A 458 41.33 -1.59 3.32
CA ARG A 458 42.25 -0.59 2.74
C ARG A 458 41.82 0.85 3.02
N CYS A 459 40.53 1.09 3.24
CA CYS A 459 40.04 2.41 3.61
C CYS A 459 40.34 2.82 5.06
N ILE A 460 40.77 1.90 5.94
CA ILE A 460 41.01 2.20 7.36
C ILE A 460 42.06 3.29 7.54
N GLU A 461 43.16 3.25 6.78
CA GLU A 461 44.23 4.24 6.89
C GLU A 461 43.77 5.65 6.52
N SER A 462 42.83 5.76 5.57
CA SER A 462 42.29 7.06 5.13
C SER A 462 41.61 7.83 6.27
N LEU A 463 41.07 7.11 7.27
CA LEU A 463 40.40 7.70 8.43
C LEU A 463 41.36 8.48 9.33
N ASN A 464 42.67 8.19 9.30
CA ASN A 464 43.68 8.93 10.07
C ASN A 464 43.82 10.39 9.63
N SER A 465 43.39 10.72 8.42
CA SER A 465 43.45 12.09 7.88
C SER A 465 42.31 13.00 8.37
N ILE A 466 41.27 12.42 8.98
CA ILE A 466 40.10 13.17 9.43
C ILE A 466 40.43 13.89 10.74
N LYS A 467 40.12 15.18 10.81
CA LYS A 467 40.26 16.00 12.02
C LYS A 467 38.89 16.17 12.69
N PRO A 468 38.60 15.42 13.76
CA PRO A 468 37.34 15.57 14.50
C PRO A 468 37.33 16.90 15.27
N ILE A 469 36.15 17.50 15.40
CA ILE A 469 35.97 18.78 16.12
C ILE A 469 35.86 18.55 17.63
N ASN A 470 35.38 17.38 18.05
CA ASN A 470 35.20 17.01 19.45
C ASN A 470 35.48 15.50 19.68
N ASN A 471 35.49 15.10 20.96
CA ASN A 471 35.72 13.71 21.35
C ASN A 471 34.63 12.76 20.84
N ASP A 472 33.36 13.20 20.81
CA ASP A 472 32.23 12.39 20.33
C ASP A 472 32.37 12.03 18.84
N GLN A 473 32.83 12.96 18.00
CA GLN A 473 33.14 12.66 16.60
C GLN A 473 34.31 11.68 16.46
N THR A 474 35.29 11.75 17.36
CA THR A 474 36.41 10.81 17.41
C THR A 474 35.90 9.39 17.69
N ILE A 475 34.98 9.25 18.64
CA ILE A 475 34.28 7.98 18.93
C ILE A 475 33.52 7.50 17.69
N GLY A 476 32.81 8.39 16.99
CA GLY A 476 32.11 8.07 15.75
C GLY A 476 33.01 7.50 14.65
N ILE A 477 34.20 8.08 14.46
CA ILE A 477 35.20 7.59 13.50
C ILE A 477 35.73 6.22 13.90
N GLU A 478 35.99 6.00 15.20
CA GLU A 478 36.51 4.72 15.70
C GLU A 478 35.48 3.58 15.58
N ILE A 479 34.17 3.89 15.74
CA ILE A 479 33.08 2.93 15.49
C ILE A 479 33.15 2.42 14.05
N VAL A 480 33.29 3.32 13.08
CA VAL A 480 33.39 2.94 11.66
C VAL A 480 34.68 2.16 11.42
N ARG A 481 35.81 2.58 11.99
CA ARG A 481 37.09 1.88 11.89
C ARG A 481 36.98 0.41 12.30
N LYS A 482 36.30 0.11 13.41
CA LYS A 482 36.04 -1.26 13.83
C LYS A 482 35.09 -1.99 12.89
N ALA A 483 34.02 -1.33 12.46
CA ALA A 483 33.00 -1.93 11.59
C ALA A 483 33.58 -2.39 10.23
N LEU A 484 34.57 -1.67 9.67
CA LEU A 484 35.21 -2.03 8.39
C LEU A 484 35.87 -3.42 8.39
N ARG A 485 36.22 -3.96 9.56
CA ARG A 485 36.82 -5.30 9.70
C ARG A 485 35.80 -6.43 9.62
N VAL A 486 34.54 -6.14 9.88
CA VAL A 486 33.49 -7.14 10.08
C VAL A 486 33.19 -7.98 8.83
N PRO A 487 33.11 -7.43 7.60
CA PRO A 487 32.84 -8.24 6.41
C PRO A 487 33.90 -9.32 6.17
N CYS A 488 35.19 -8.95 6.17
CA CYS A 488 36.29 -9.89 6.00
C CYS A 488 36.30 -10.95 7.12
N MET A 489 36.11 -10.52 8.37
CA MET A 489 36.01 -11.42 9.53
C MET A 489 34.85 -12.41 9.39
N THR A 490 33.68 -11.96 8.93
CA THR A 490 32.49 -12.80 8.79
C THR A 490 32.68 -13.86 7.71
N ILE A 491 33.28 -13.48 6.57
CA ILE A 491 33.62 -14.41 5.48
C ILE A 491 34.59 -15.49 5.98
N ALA A 492 35.64 -15.10 6.72
CA ALA A 492 36.61 -16.02 7.29
C ALA A 492 35.99 -16.97 8.33
N ASN A 493 35.14 -16.45 9.22
CA ASN A 493 34.43 -17.26 10.21
C ASN A 493 33.48 -18.28 9.55
N ASN A 494 32.76 -17.88 8.49
CA ASN A 494 31.91 -18.79 7.72
C ASN A 494 32.73 -19.87 7.00
N ALA A 495 33.97 -19.57 6.61
CA ALA A 495 34.93 -20.55 6.08
C ALA A 495 35.51 -21.50 7.14
N GLY A 496 35.22 -21.28 8.44
CA GLY A 496 35.66 -22.13 9.54
C GLY A 496 37.08 -21.83 10.06
N VAL A 497 37.64 -20.67 9.71
CA VAL A 497 38.95 -20.20 10.18
C VAL A 497 38.80 -19.01 11.12
N ASP A 498 39.84 -18.68 11.89
CA ASP A 498 39.81 -17.52 12.80
C ASP A 498 39.85 -16.21 12.02
N GLY A 499 38.71 -15.51 11.95
CA GLY A 499 38.58 -14.26 11.23
C GLY A 499 39.47 -13.13 11.75
N ASN A 500 39.83 -13.12 13.05
CA ASN A 500 40.72 -12.07 13.57
C ASN A 500 42.13 -12.21 13.01
N GLN A 501 42.64 -13.45 12.94
CA GLN A 501 43.94 -13.74 12.36
C GLN A 501 43.99 -13.40 10.87
N VAL A 502 42.92 -13.72 10.14
CA VAL A 502 42.79 -13.39 8.71
C VAL A 502 42.81 -11.88 8.50
N VAL A 503 41.96 -11.13 9.22
CA VAL A 503 41.90 -9.66 9.12
C VAL A 503 43.25 -9.04 9.42
N ALA A 504 43.90 -9.41 10.52
CA ALA A 504 45.20 -8.86 10.90
C ALA A 504 46.27 -9.08 9.79
N LYS A 505 46.27 -10.25 9.16
CA LYS A 505 47.21 -10.57 8.07
C LYS A 505 46.87 -9.82 6.78
N VAL A 506 45.59 -9.65 6.43
CA VAL A 506 45.17 -8.87 5.26
C VAL A 506 45.47 -7.38 5.47
N GLU A 507 45.23 -6.84 6.67
CA GLU A 507 45.56 -5.46 7.05
C GLU A 507 47.08 -5.19 6.94
N ALA A 508 47.92 -6.15 7.34
CA ALA A 508 49.38 -6.03 7.22
C ALA A 508 49.91 -6.10 5.77
N GLY A 509 49.11 -6.62 4.83
CA GLY A 509 49.42 -6.62 3.40
C GLY A 509 49.10 -5.30 2.71
N ALA A 510 49.50 -5.16 1.45
CA ALA A 510 49.32 -3.94 0.66
C ALA A 510 48.55 -4.20 -0.65
N GLY A 511 47.92 -3.14 -1.18
CA GLY A 511 47.22 -3.18 -2.46
C GLY A 511 46.14 -4.25 -2.52
N ASP A 512 46.16 -5.05 -3.58
CA ASP A 512 45.17 -6.07 -3.90
C ASP A 512 45.38 -7.39 -3.15
N PHE A 513 46.34 -7.47 -2.20
CA PHE A 513 46.55 -8.65 -1.36
C PHE A 513 45.35 -8.90 -0.44
N GLY A 514 44.78 -10.11 -0.47
CA GLY A 514 43.63 -10.50 0.35
C GLY A 514 43.58 -12.00 0.62
N TYR A 515 42.41 -12.47 1.04
CA TYR A 515 42.18 -13.85 1.45
C TYR A 515 41.08 -14.50 0.61
N ASP A 516 41.44 -15.56 -0.12
CA ASP A 516 40.52 -16.43 -0.84
C ASP A 516 39.90 -17.45 0.13
N ALA A 517 38.69 -17.17 0.59
CA ALA A 517 37.98 -18.02 1.55
C ALA A 517 37.51 -19.36 0.96
N LEU A 518 37.38 -19.47 -0.36
CA LEU A 518 37.01 -20.72 -1.01
C LEU A 518 38.17 -21.72 -0.90
N ASN A 519 39.36 -21.29 -1.31
CA ASN A 519 40.57 -22.12 -1.35
C ASN A 519 41.42 -22.07 -0.07
N ASN A 520 41.13 -21.16 0.86
CA ASN A 520 41.87 -20.95 2.11
C ASN A 520 43.33 -20.52 1.86
N GLU A 521 43.53 -19.57 0.96
CA GLU A 521 44.85 -19.07 0.54
C GLU A 521 44.90 -17.54 0.53
N TYR A 522 46.10 -16.98 0.67
CA TYR A 522 46.32 -15.53 0.53
C TYR A 522 46.82 -15.23 -0.87
N VAL A 523 46.11 -14.36 -1.59
CA VAL A 523 46.31 -14.15 -3.02
C VAL A 523 46.19 -12.67 -3.37
N ASN A 524 46.62 -12.32 -4.58
CA ASN A 524 46.17 -11.08 -5.21
C ASN A 524 44.70 -11.27 -5.65
N MET A 525 43.80 -10.51 -5.03
CA MET A 525 42.36 -10.65 -5.21
C MET A 525 41.93 -10.36 -6.64
N VAL A 526 42.50 -9.33 -7.26
CA VAL A 526 42.14 -8.93 -8.63
C VAL A 526 42.66 -9.95 -9.65
N GLU A 527 43.91 -10.41 -9.50
CA GLU A 527 44.47 -11.45 -10.38
C GLU A 527 43.73 -12.78 -10.27
N LYS A 528 43.23 -13.11 -9.07
CA LYS A 528 42.42 -14.30 -8.85
C LYS A 528 40.96 -14.13 -9.29
N GLY A 529 40.55 -12.91 -9.68
CA GLY A 529 39.19 -12.58 -10.10
C GLY A 529 38.20 -12.41 -8.96
N ILE A 530 38.66 -12.22 -7.72
CA ILE A 530 37.82 -11.96 -6.54
C ILE A 530 37.64 -10.44 -6.40
N ILE A 531 36.61 -9.92 -7.04
CA ILE A 531 36.34 -8.50 -7.20
C ILE A 531 34.89 -8.19 -6.83
N ASP A 532 34.67 -7.03 -6.21
CA ASP A 532 33.34 -6.54 -5.86
C ASP A 532 33.07 -5.22 -6.61
N PRO A 533 31.84 -4.95 -7.07
CA PRO A 533 31.48 -3.67 -7.67
C PRO A 533 31.63 -2.52 -6.66
N THR A 534 32.27 -1.42 -7.07
CA THR A 534 32.50 -0.26 -6.19
C THR A 534 31.19 0.34 -5.66
N LYS A 535 30.17 0.43 -6.53
CA LYS A 535 28.83 0.90 -6.17
C LYS A 535 28.20 0.06 -5.05
N VAL A 536 28.32 -1.26 -5.12
CA VAL A 536 27.78 -2.19 -4.10
C VAL A 536 28.42 -1.95 -2.74
N VAL A 537 29.77 -1.91 -2.69
CA VAL A 537 30.51 -1.69 -1.43
C VAL A 537 30.21 -0.31 -0.85
N ARG A 538 30.16 0.72 -1.70
CA ARG A 538 29.87 2.12 -1.34
C ARG A 538 28.46 2.28 -0.78
N THR A 539 27.46 1.71 -1.43
CA THR A 539 26.05 1.79 -1.02
C THR A 539 25.83 1.01 0.27
N ALA A 540 26.42 -0.19 0.41
CA ALA A 540 26.30 -1.00 1.62
C ALA A 540 26.81 -0.27 2.89
N ILE A 541 27.98 0.37 2.85
CA ILE A 541 28.50 1.12 4.01
C ILE A 541 27.68 2.39 4.28
N LYS A 542 27.21 3.08 3.23
CA LYS A 542 26.43 4.30 3.35
C LYS A 542 25.07 4.05 4.00
N ASP A 543 24.33 3.05 3.53
CA ASP A 543 22.99 2.72 4.05
C ASP A 543 23.08 2.16 5.46
N ALA A 544 24.01 1.24 5.70
CA ALA A 544 24.27 0.67 7.01
C ALA A 544 24.58 1.75 8.04
N SER A 545 25.48 2.68 7.71
CA SER A 545 25.85 3.78 8.59
C SER A 545 24.73 4.79 8.78
N GLY A 546 23.95 5.07 7.72
CA GLY A 546 22.82 6.00 7.77
C GLY A 546 21.76 5.57 8.77
N VAL A 547 21.31 4.32 8.69
CA VAL A 547 20.26 3.78 9.57
C VAL A 547 20.81 3.44 10.96
N ALA A 548 21.97 2.78 11.06
CA ALA A 548 22.53 2.38 12.34
C ALA A 548 22.91 3.60 13.20
N SER A 549 23.50 4.64 12.60
CA SER A 549 23.80 5.87 13.34
C SER A 549 22.52 6.57 13.83
N LEU A 550 21.45 6.56 13.05
CA LEU A 550 20.17 7.11 13.47
C LEU A 550 19.56 6.30 14.63
N LEU A 551 19.60 4.97 14.55
CA LEU A 551 19.17 4.07 15.61
C LEU A 551 19.92 4.35 16.92
N THR A 552 21.22 4.64 16.87
CA THR A 552 22.01 4.98 18.07
C THR A 552 21.59 6.29 18.73
N THR A 553 20.86 7.18 18.04
CA THR A 553 20.34 8.43 18.63
C THR A 553 19.02 8.27 19.39
N ALA A 554 18.41 7.08 19.37
CA ALA A 554 17.11 6.85 19.99
C ALA A 554 17.20 6.77 21.53
N GLU A 555 16.41 7.61 22.20
CA GLU A 555 16.28 7.64 23.67
C GLU A 555 14.95 7.09 24.19
N ALA A 556 13.90 7.10 23.36
CA ALA A 556 12.58 6.57 23.70
C ALA A 556 11.99 5.79 22.53
N VAL A 557 11.30 4.69 22.81
CA VAL A 557 10.57 3.90 21.81
C VAL A 557 9.15 3.67 22.28
N ILE A 558 8.21 3.87 21.36
CA ILE A 558 6.77 3.79 21.60
C ILE A 558 6.23 2.64 20.76
N THR A 559 5.67 1.62 21.42
CA THR A 559 5.04 0.47 20.76
C THR A 559 3.58 0.35 21.13
N GLU A 560 2.81 -0.42 20.35
CA GLU A 560 1.42 -0.72 20.70
C GLU A 560 1.37 -1.84 21.74
N ILE A 561 0.47 -1.71 22.72
CA ILE A 561 0.25 -2.78 23.69
C ILE A 561 -0.44 -3.96 22.98
N PRO A 562 0.11 -5.20 23.05
CA PRO A 562 -0.51 -6.38 22.47
C PRO A 562 -1.88 -6.65 23.11
N LYS A 563 -2.87 -7.05 22.31
CA LYS A 563 -4.13 -7.57 22.86
C LYS A 563 -3.89 -8.97 23.40
N GLU A 564 -4.30 -9.23 24.64
CA GLU A 564 -4.60 -10.60 25.05
C GLU A 564 -5.93 -10.98 24.37
N GLU A 565 -5.90 -12.00 23.52
CA GLU A 565 -7.15 -12.63 23.09
C GLU A 565 -7.79 -13.31 24.31
N PRO A 566 -9.09 -13.09 24.58
CA PRO A 566 -9.73 -13.72 25.72
C PRO A 566 -9.69 -15.23 25.55
N ALA A 567 -8.99 -15.91 26.47
CA ALA A 567 -9.02 -17.36 26.60
C ALA A 567 -10.49 -17.79 26.78
N VAL A 568 -11.00 -18.56 25.81
CA VAL A 568 -12.34 -19.13 25.91
C VAL A 568 -12.31 -20.13 27.08
N PRO A 569 -13.15 -19.97 28.13
CA PRO A 569 -13.14 -20.89 29.27
C PRO A 569 -13.55 -22.29 28.80
N GLY A 570 -12.65 -23.25 28.94
CA GLY A 570 -12.93 -24.66 28.66
C GLY A 570 -14.01 -25.21 29.60
N GLY A 571 -15.14 -25.62 29.03
CA GLY A 571 -16.16 -26.39 29.73
C GLY A 571 -15.70 -27.85 29.96
N PRO A 572 -16.01 -28.46 31.11
CA PRO A 572 -15.53 -29.79 31.45
C PRO A 572 -16.41 -30.89 30.85
N GLY A 573 -15.80 -31.89 30.21
CA GLY A 573 -16.39 -33.23 30.05
C GLY A 573 -16.14 -33.93 28.72
N GLY A 574 -15.63 -35.17 28.79
CA GLY A 574 -15.89 -36.21 27.79
C GLY A 574 -14.66 -36.83 27.12
N MET A 575 -14.16 -37.94 27.67
CA MET A 575 -13.12 -38.81 27.11
C MET A 575 -13.60 -39.64 25.90
N GLY A 576 -12.65 -39.98 25.01
CA GLY A 576 -12.72 -41.00 23.96
C GLY A 576 -12.63 -40.37 22.57
N GLY A 577 -11.67 -40.61 21.69
CA GLY A 577 -10.82 -41.78 21.45
C GLY A 577 -10.88 -42.05 19.93
N MET A 578 -9.71 -42.13 19.27
CA MET A 578 -9.45 -42.41 17.84
C MET A 578 -9.54 -41.27 16.82
N GLY A 579 -8.47 -41.12 16.03
CA GLY A 579 -8.49 -40.46 14.73
C GLY A 579 -7.12 -40.46 14.04
N GLY A 580 -7.08 -40.90 12.78
CA GLY A 580 -6.07 -40.41 11.84
C GLY A 580 -5.50 -41.38 10.81
N MET A 581 -6.31 -41.95 9.90
CA MET A 581 -5.77 -42.41 8.61
C MET A 581 -6.80 -42.31 7.48
N GLY A 582 -6.46 -41.48 6.48
CA GLY A 582 -6.59 -41.82 5.05
C GLY A 582 -7.97 -41.75 4.38
N GLY A 583 -8.15 -40.69 3.58
CA GLY A 583 -8.73 -40.82 2.24
C GLY A 583 -10.09 -40.16 2.02
N MET A 584 -10.12 -39.12 1.18
CA MET A 584 -11.21 -38.97 0.22
C MET A 584 -10.83 -38.01 -0.90
N GLY A 585 -10.93 -38.51 -2.13
CA GLY A 585 -10.89 -37.74 -3.35
C GLY A 585 -12.21 -37.86 -4.11
N VAL A 586 -12.48 -36.78 -4.85
CA VAL A 586 -13.38 -36.62 -6.01
C VAL A 586 -14.80 -36.08 -5.73
N VAL A 587 -15.18 -35.17 -6.64
CA VAL A 587 -16.46 -34.48 -6.91
C VAL A 587 -16.54 -33.00 -6.47
N ILE A 588 -15.75 -32.19 -7.17
CA ILE A 588 -16.14 -31.03 -8.00
C ILE A 588 -17.66 -30.68 -8.03
N TRP A 589 -18.07 -29.51 -7.50
CA TRP A 589 -18.86 -28.43 -8.17
C TRP A 589 -19.38 -27.37 -7.16
N LEU A 590 -19.31 -26.08 -7.57
CA LEU A 590 -20.00 -24.89 -7.04
C LEU A 590 -19.57 -24.31 -5.66
N TYR A 591 -18.77 -23.24 -5.67
CA TYR A 591 -19.31 -21.87 -5.44
C TYR A 591 -18.32 -20.79 -5.88
N ARG A 592 -18.55 -20.30 -7.10
CA ARG A 592 -18.25 -18.94 -7.54
C ARG A 592 -19.36 -18.03 -7.00
N ILE A 593 -18.98 -16.82 -6.60
CA ILE A 593 -19.54 -15.52 -7.04
C ILE A 593 -21.07 -15.45 -7.26
N ARG A 594 -21.71 -14.55 -6.50
CA ARG A 594 -22.81 -13.64 -6.88
C ARG A 594 -23.01 -12.70 -5.67
N VAL A 595 -22.86 -11.37 -5.74
CA VAL A 595 -23.47 -10.42 -6.69
C VAL A 595 -22.60 -9.15 -6.83
N TRP A 596 -22.19 -8.85 -8.07
CA TRP A 596 -22.45 -7.55 -8.70
C TRP A 596 -23.72 -7.73 -9.56
N LEU A 597 -24.38 -6.62 -9.89
CA LEU A 597 -25.54 -6.43 -10.77
C LEU A 597 -26.90 -6.65 -10.11
N TYR A 598 -27.82 -5.69 -10.14
CA TYR A 598 -28.25 -4.84 -11.27
C TYR A 598 -28.57 -3.46 -10.69
N VAL A 599 -27.96 -2.32 -11.05
CA VAL A 599 -27.88 -1.66 -12.36
C VAL A 599 -29.19 -1.66 -13.13
N ARG A 600 -29.60 -0.43 -13.47
CA ARG A 600 -30.46 0.01 -14.59
C ARG A 600 -31.97 -0.02 -14.29
N TYR A 601 -32.73 1.03 -14.59
CA TYR A 601 -32.74 1.83 -15.83
C TYR A 601 -33.72 3.02 -15.59
N VAL A 602 -33.48 4.29 -15.93
CA VAL A 602 -33.77 4.92 -17.25
C VAL A 602 -33.66 6.47 -17.12
N LYS A 603 -32.83 7.06 -18.00
CA LYS A 603 -32.98 8.30 -18.81
C LYS A 603 -33.29 9.70 -18.24
N ILE A 604 -32.48 10.66 -18.75
CA ILE A 604 -32.84 11.95 -19.40
C ILE A 604 -33.00 13.23 -18.53
N PHE A 605 -32.28 14.32 -18.92
CA PHE A 605 -32.31 15.76 -18.53
C PHE A 605 -31.98 16.07 -17.03
N ASP A 606 -31.23 17.10 -16.60
CA ASP A 606 -31.01 18.50 -17.04
C ASP A 606 -29.70 19.07 -16.43
N MET A 607 -29.17 20.15 -17.03
CA MET A 607 -27.94 20.90 -16.66
C MET A 607 -28.05 21.76 -15.36
N ASP A 608 -28.80 21.33 -14.34
CA ASP A 608 -29.07 22.15 -13.12
C ASP A 608 -28.48 21.59 -11.80
N ASP A 609 -27.77 20.47 -11.83
CA ASP A 609 -27.44 19.71 -10.61
C ASP A 609 -26.27 20.31 -9.77
N ASP A 610 -25.54 21.30 -10.27
CA ASP A 610 -24.37 21.92 -9.58
C ASP A 610 -24.74 22.95 -8.50
N ILE A 611 -26.03 23.26 -8.29
CA ILE A 611 -26.49 24.30 -7.35
C ILE A 611 -27.30 23.73 -6.17
N LEU A 612 -27.63 22.43 -6.18
CA LEU A 612 -28.53 21.83 -5.19
C LEU A 612 -27.82 21.37 -3.92
N THR A 613 -28.24 21.90 -2.76
CA THR A 613 -27.78 21.45 -1.44
C THR A 613 -28.07 19.96 -1.26
N THR A 614 -27.02 19.17 -1.02
CA THR A 614 -27.13 17.72 -0.82
C THR A 614 -27.23 17.37 0.66
N LEU A 615 -28.27 16.63 1.06
CA LEU A 615 -28.50 16.16 2.44
C LEU A 615 -28.24 14.65 2.53
N LYS A 616 -27.36 14.22 3.44
CA LYS A 616 -27.07 12.82 3.70
C LYS A 616 -28.03 12.26 4.75
N ILE A 617 -28.80 11.24 4.36
CA ILE A 617 -29.77 10.53 5.22
C ILE A 617 -29.32 9.07 5.37
N LEU A 618 -29.36 8.54 6.59
CA LEU A 618 -29.01 7.16 6.88
C LEU A 618 -30.25 6.35 7.26
N ILE A 619 -30.42 5.14 6.73
CA ILE A 619 -31.48 4.20 7.13
C ILE A 619 -30.84 3.03 7.88
N ILE A 620 -31.22 2.87 9.15
CA ILE A 620 -30.67 1.86 10.07
C ILE A 620 -31.77 1.04 10.73
N GLY A 621 -31.41 -0.13 11.23
CA GLY A 621 -32.32 -1.09 11.84
C GLY A 621 -31.96 -2.53 11.45
N GLU A 622 -32.59 -3.50 12.10
CA GLU A 622 -32.28 -4.91 11.92
C GLU A 622 -32.44 -5.41 10.49
N SER A 623 -31.76 -6.52 10.17
CA SER A 623 -31.94 -7.21 8.90
C SER A 623 -33.39 -7.69 8.73
N GLY A 624 -34.00 -7.47 7.56
CA GLY A 624 -35.36 -7.95 7.25
C GLY A 624 -36.53 -7.04 7.67
N VAL A 625 -36.27 -5.90 8.34
CA VAL A 625 -37.34 -4.93 8.71
C VAL A 625 -37.91 -4.12 7.53
N GLY A 626 -37.32 -4.27 6.33
CA GLY A 626 -37.80 -3.64 5.10
C GLY A 626 -37.21 -2.26 4.80
N LYS A 627 -35.99 -1.96 5.28
CA LYS A 627 -35.26 -0.72 5.01
C LYS A 627 -35.04 -0.46 3.52
N SER A 628 -34.52 -1.48 2.82
CA SER A 628 -34.29 -1.44 1.37
C SER A 628 -35.60 -1.33 0.60
N SER A 629 -36.66 -1.99 1.06
CA SER A 629 -38.00 -1.86 0.48
C SER A 629 -38.57 -0.45 0.65
N LEU A 630 -38.34 0.21 1.80
CA LEU A 630 -38.71 1.62 1.99
C LEU A 630 -37.89 2.54 1.09
N LEU A 631 -36.58 2.29 0.93
CA LEU A 631 -35.71 3.05 0.04
C LEU A 631 -36.14 2.93 -1.43
N LEU A 632 -36.36 1.70 -1.92
CA LEU A 632 -36.85 1.42 -3.27
C LEU A 632 -38.22 2.05 -3.51
N ARG A 633 -39.14 1.90 -2.56
CA ARG A 633 -40.48 2.51 -2.66
C ARG A 633 -40.40 4.03 -2.72
N PHE A 634 -39.52 4.66 -1.94
CA PHE A 634 -39.36 6.11 -1.97
C PHE A 634 -38.68 6.59 -3.26
N THR A 635 -37.65 5.90 -3.75
CA THR A 635 -36.81 6.38 -4.86
C THR A 635 -37.36 6.05 -6.25
N GLU A 636 -37.94 4.86 -6.41
CA GLU A 636 -38.34 4.31 -7.72
C GLU A 636 -39.82 3.94 -7.80
N ASP A 637 -40.59 4.19 -6.73
CA ASP A 637 -41.98 3.73 -6.55
C ASP A 637 -42.18 2.23 -6.88
N ASN A 638 -41.18 1.42 -6.54
CA ASN A 638 -41.15 -0.01 -6.79
C ASN A 638 -41.13 -0.81 -5.48
N PHE A 639 -41.74 -2.00 -5.47
CA PHE A 639 -41.69 -2.93 -4.36
C PHE A 639 -41.55 -4.36 -4.87
N ASP A 640 -40.44 -4.99 -4.49
CA ASP A 640 -40.16 -6.39 -4.79
C ASP A 640 -40.48 -7.26 -3.55
N PRO A 641 -41.47 -8.18 -3.62
CA PRO A 641 -41.78 -9.10 -2.54
C PRO A 641 -40.69 -10.18 -2.30
N GLU A 642 -39.77 -10.39 -3.24
CA GLU A 642 -38.63 -11.33 -3.14
C GLU A 642 -37.30 -10.62 -2.84
N GLN A 643 -37.34 -9.35 -2.45
CA GLN A 643 -36.15 -8.55 -2.14
C GLN A 643 -35.19 -9.29 -1.18
N THR A 644 -33.98 -9.56 -1.66
CA THR A 644 -32.91 -10.20 -0.88
C THR A 644 -32.36 -9.24 0.19
N LEU A 645 -31.81 -9.77 1.28
CA LEU A 645 -31.18 -8.96 2.33
C LEU A 645 -30.00 -8.14 1.76
N THR A 646 -29.90 -6.86 2.14
CA THR A 646 -28.78 -5.99 1.76
C THR A 646 -27.47 -6.51 2.33
N ILE A 647 -26.43 -6.54 1.51
CA ILE A 647 -25.06 -6.91 1.89
C ILE A 647 -24.20 -5.64 1.88
N GLY A 648 -23.71 -5.20 3.04
CA GLY A 648 -22.98 -3.94 3.18
C GLY A 648 -23.91 -2.73 3.30
N VAL A 649 -23.83 -1.79 2.35
CA VAL A 649 -24.63 -0.55 2.31
C VAL A 649 -25.05 -0.26 0.88
N ASP A 650 -26.32 0.07 0.66
CA ASP A 650 -26.88 0.54 -0.60
C ASP A 650 -27.00 2.07 -0.60
N PHE A 651 -26.84 2.70 -1.76
CA PHE A 651 -26.83 4.16 -1.90
C PHE A 651 -27.73 4.60 -3.04
N LYS A 652 -28.69 5.49 -2.74
CA LYS A 652 -29.55 6.12 -3.73
C LYS A 652 -29.67 7.62 -3.53
N THR A 653 -29.91 8.33 -4.63
CA THR A 653 -30.17 9.77 -4.62
C THR A 653 -31.56 10.09 -5.14
N LYS A 654 -32.30 10.98 -4.46
CA LYS A 654 -33.59 11.50 -4.94
C LYS A 654 -33.66 13.02 -4.73
N ARG A 655 -34.19 13.75 -5.71
CA ARG A 655 -34.52 15.17 -5.55
C ARG A 655 -35.86 15.29 -4.82
N LEU A 656 -35.92 16.13 -3.79
CA LEU A 656 -37.13 16.41 -3.03
C LEU A 656 -37.29 17.92 -2.88
N SER A 657 -38.50 18.42 -3.11
CA SER A 657 -38.86 19.83 -2.91
C SER A 657 -39.71 19.94 -1.65
N VAL A 658 -39.18 20.60 -0.61
CA VAL A 658 -39.86 20.79 0.68
C VAL A 658 -39.75 22.27 1.06
N ASP A 659 -40.87 22.90 1.43
CA ASP A 659 -40.97 24.33 1.79
C ASP A 659 -40.36 25.29 0.76
N GLY A 660 -40.49 24.99 -0.53
CA GLY A 660 -39.95 25.80 -1.62
C GLY A 660 -38.43 25.63 -1.86
N ASN A 661 -37.75 24.79 -1.07
CA ASN A 661 -36.34 24.44 -1.27
C ASN A 661 -36.23 23.11 -2.02
N THR A 662 -35.48 23.08 -3.13
CA THR A 662 -35.13 21.82 -3.80
C THR A 662 -33.82 21.32 -3.21
N VAL A 663 -33.83 20.10 -2.66
CA VAL A 663 -32.65 19.45 -2.06
C VAL A 663 -32.40 18.09 -2.70
N LYS A 664 -31.12 17.71 -2.80
CA LYS A 664 -30.71 16.38 -3.27
C LYS A 664 -30.50 15.49 -2.06
N LEU A 665 -31.32 14.47 -1.87
CA LEU A 665 -31.17 13.50 -0.79
C LEU A 665 -30.19 12.42 -1.21
N ALA A 666 -29.14 12.22 -0.41
CA ALA A 666 -28.16 11.16 -0.54
C ALA A 666 -28.44 10.12 0.55
N ILE A 667 -29.17 9.06 0.22
CA ILE A 667 -29.76 8.12 1.17
C ILE A 667 -28.93 6.83 1.20
N TRP A 668 -28.48 6.45 2.40
CA TRP A 668 -27.63 5.29 2.65
C TRP A 668 -28.42 4.23 3.43
N ASP A 669 -28.70 3.08 2.82
CA ASP A 669 -29.40 1.95 3.46
C ASP A 669 -28.41 0.89 3.94
N THR A 670 -28.48 0.52 5.21
CA THR A 670 -27.52 -0.40 5.85
C THR A 670 -28.01 -1.84 5.87
N ALA A 671 -27.11 -2.83 5.82
CA ALA A 671 -27.46 -4.25 5.86
C ALA A 671 -28.16 -4.73 7.15
N GLY A 672 -28.08 -3.96 8.25
CA GLY A 672 -28.69 -4.32 9.52
C GLY A 672 -28.10 -5.58 10.18
N GLN A 673 -26.88 -5.99 9.80
CA GLN A 673 -26.09 -7.01 10.49
C GLN A 673 -24.73 -6.41 10.84
N GLU A 674 -24.44 -6.34 12.14
CA GLU A 674 -23.28 -5.73 12.80
C GLU A 674 -21.93 -6.46 12.57
N ARG A 675 -21.78 -7.24 11.50
CA ARG A 675 -20.54 -8.00 11.19
C ARG A 675 -19.42 -7.17 10.53
N PHE A 676 -19.65 -5.89 10.22
CA PHE A 676 -18.68 -5.00 9.54
C PHE A 676 -18.31 -3.74 10.34
N ARG A 677 -18.07 -3.88 11.65
CA ARG A 677 -17.71 -2.77 12.57
C ARG A 677 -16.55 -1.88 12.10
N THR A 678 -15.66 -2.38 11.24
CA THR A 678 -14.53 -1.62 10.67
C THR A 678 -14.94 -0.60 9.61
N LEU A 679 -16.07 -0.80 8.91
CA LEU A 679 -16.59 0.12 7.89
C LEU A 679 -17.70 1.04 8.42
N THR A 680 -18.24 0.75 9.60
CA THR A 680 -19.33 1.53 10.23
C THR A 680 -19.04 3.03 10.33
N PRO A 681 -17.85 3.51 10.77
CA PRO A 681 -17.62 4.94 10.95
C PRO A 681 -17.71 5.78 9.66
N SER A 682 -17.44 5.20 8.50
CA SER A 682 -17.50 5.95 7.23
C SER A 682 -18.94 6.25 6.78
N TYR A 683 -19.90 5.39 7.11
CA TYR A 683 -21.29 5.57 6.68
C TYR A 683 -22.02 6.62 7.54
N TYR A 684 -21.76 6.62 8.84
CA TYR A 684 -22.43 7.49 9.83
C TYR A 684 -21.89 8.93 9.83
N ARG A 685 -20.66 9.12 9.34
CA ARG A 685 -20.02 10.43 9.25
C ARG A 685 -20.85 11.41 8.42
N ASP A 686 -21.05 12.61 8.95
CA ASP A 686 -21.70 13.76 8.31
C ASP A 686 -23.17 13.58 7.91
N ALA A 687 -23.84 12.52 8.38
CA ALA A 687 -25.27 12.35 8.19
C ALA A 687 -26.06 13.48 8.90
N GLN A 688 -26.98 14.12 8.17
CA GLN A 688 -27.87 15.16 8.70
C GLN A 688 -29.15 14.59 9.29
N GLY A 689 -29.60 13.42 8.81
CA GLY A 689 -30.77 12.72 9.31
C GLY A 689 -30.59 11.21 9.36
N ALA A 690 -31.32 10.55 10.25
CA ALA A 690 -31.35 9.10 10.35
C ALA A 690 -32.78 8.57 10.54
N ILE A 691 -33.12 7.52 9.80
CA ILE A 691 -34.37 6.78 9.87
C ILE A 691 -34.09 5.41 10.49
N LEU A 692 -34.69 5.15 11.65
CA LEU A 692 -34.63 3.88 12.34
C LEU A 692 -35.88 3.07 12.05
N VAL A 693 -35.72 1.92 11.41
CA VAL A 693 -36.84 1.09 10.96
C VAL A 693 -36.97 -0.15 11.81
N TYR A 694 -38.20 -0.48 12.22
CA TYR A 694 -38.54 -1.77 12.82
C TYR A 694 -39.75 -2.39 12.14
N ASP A 695 -39.88 -3.71 12.26
CA ASP A 695 -41.01 -4.47 11.72
C ASP A 695 -42.12 -4.62 12.77
N LYS A 696 -43.38 -4.46 12.35
CA LYS A 696 -44.57 -4.65 13.21
C LYS A 696 -45.13 -6.08 13.22
N TYR A 697 -44.59 -7.01 12.42
CA TYR A 697 -45.20 -8.32 12.12
C TYR A 697 -44.35 -9.58 12.45
N ILE A 698 -45.00 -10.76 12.58
CA ILE A 698 -44.43 -12.15 12.62
C ILE A 698 -44.93 -12.96 11.41
N ARG A 699 -44.02 -13.53 10.58
CA ARG A 699 -44.39 -14.42 9.45
C ARG A 699 -45.03 -15.74 9.94
N ARG A 700 -46.26 -16.06 9.51
CA ARG A 700 -46.86 -17.41 9.70
C ARG A 700 -46.24 -18.43 8.73
N ARG A 701 -45.20 -19.15 9.15
CA ARG A 701 -44.83 -20.48 8.63
C ARG A 701 -44.19 -21.33 9.75
N GLY A 702 -44.96 -22.28 10.29
CA GLY A 702 -44.50 -23.47 11.03
C GLY A 702 -43.62 -23.27 12.28
N ILE A 703 -44.11 -23.77 13.43
CA ILE A 703 -43.44 -23.95 14.75
C ILE A 703 -43.61 -22.75 15.71
N LEU A 704 -44.63 -22.84 16.58
CA LEU A 704 -45.24 -21.77 17.36
C LEU A 704 -44.37 -21.12 18.49
N LEU A 705 -43.20 -21.65 18.87
CA LEU A 705 -42.46 -21.15 20.06
C LEU A 705 -41.24 -20.25 19.78
N LYS A 706 -40.64 -20.28 18.58
CA LYS A 706 -39.42 -19.51 18.28
C LYS A 706 -39.70 -18.05 17.89
N TRP A 707 -40.90 -17.76 17.38
CA TRP A 707 -41.19 -16.55 16.61
C TRP A 707 -41.75 -15.39 17.43
N LEU A 708 -42.40 -15.67 18.57
CA LEU A 708 -42.90 -14.64 19.50
C LEU A 708 -41.79 -13.77 20.12
N LEU A 709 -40.52 -14.15 19.89
CA LEU A 709 -39.33 -13.42 20.31
C LEU A 709 -38.77 -12.47 19.25
N GLU A 710 -38.98 -12.67 17.95
CA GLU A 710 -38.27 -11.94 16.87
C GLU A 710 -38.77 -10.50 16.64
N THR A 711 -40.08 -10.25 16.68
CA THR A 711 -40.63 -8.89 16.45
C THR A 711 -40.37 -7.97 17.64
N LYS A 712 -40.50 -8.49 18.87
CA LYS A 712 -39.98 -7.81 20.07
C LYS A 712 -38.48 -7.57 20.00
N LEU A 713 -37.72 -8.46 19.36
CA LEU A 713 -36.28 -8.29 19.16
C LEU A 713 -35.96 -7.06 18.31
N THR A 714 -36.60 -6.90 17.14
CA THR A 714 -36.29 -5.76 16.23
C THR A 714 -36.64 -4.40 16.84
N PHE A 715 -37.76 -4.31 17.57
CA PHE A 715 -38.13 -3.11 18.31
C PHE A 715 -37.21 -2.86 19.51
N SER A 716 -36.84 -3.90 20.27
CA SER A 716 -35.91 -3.77 21.41
C SER A 716 -34.49 -3.35 21.00
N LYS A 717 -34.05 -3.73 19.80
CA LYS A 717 -32.73 -3.38 19.27
C LYS A 717 -32.64 -1.96 18.73
N LEU A 718 -33.75 -1.23 18.61
CA LEU A 718 -33.73 0.20 18.24
C LEU A 718 -32.84 1.02 19.18
N GLU A 719 -32.78 0.66 20.46
CA GLU A 719 -31.91 1.32 21.44
C GLU A 719 -30.42 1.10 21.14
N THR A 720 -30.06 -0.10 20.65
CA THR A 720 -28.71 -0.39 20.16
C THR A 720 -28.36 0.45 18.94
N TRP A 721 -29.28 0.55 17.97
CA TRP A 721 -29.09 1.35 16.76
C TRP A 721 -29.03 2.86 17.04
N LEU A 722 -29.78 3.37 18.03
CA LEU A 722 -29.68 4.74 18.51
C LEU A 722 -28.32 5.02 19.17
N ASN A 723 -27.86 4.13 20.05
CA ASN A 723 -26.55 4.27 20.69
C ASN A 723 -25.42 4.23 19.65
N GLU A 724 -25.51 3.36 18.63
CA GLU A 724 -24.56 3.30 17.53
C GLU A 724 -24.53 4.60 16.71
N LEU A 725 -25.70 5.15 16.42
CA LEU A 725 -25.82 6.45 15.75
C LEU A 725 -25.17 7.58 16.54
N GLU A 726 -25.32 7.57 17.87
CA GLU A 726 -24.71 8.57 18.76
C GLU A 726 -23.20 8.42 18.89
N ILE A 727 -22.68 7.19 18.81
CA ILE A 727 -21.24 6.92 18.88
C ILE A 727 -20.53 7.36 17.59
N TYR A 728 -21.12 7.11 16.42
CA TYR A 728 -20.44 7.27 15.12
C TYR A 728 -20.82 8.54 14.34
N SER A 729 -21.90 9.24 14.70
CA SER A 729 -22.26 10.52 14.05
C SER A 729 -21.30 11.64 14.45
N THR A 730 -20.76 12.37 13.48
CA THR A 730 -19.94 13.57 13.71
C THR A 730 -20.76 14.81 14.07
N LYS A 731 -22.04 14.85 13.67
CA LYS A 731 -22.96 15.97 13.96
C LYS A 731 -23.76 15.68 15.23
N ARG A 732 -23.62 16.56 16.24
CA ARG A 732 -24.31 16.43 17.55
C ARG A 732 -25.83 16.58 17.47
N ASN A 733 -26.35 17.23 16.43
CA ASN A 733 -27.77 17.56 16.28
C ASN A 733 -28.46 16.76 15.15
N ILE A 734 -28.02 15.54 14.85
CA ILE A 734 -28.65 14.71 13.80
C ILE A 734 -30.15 14.52 14.08
N ILE A 735 -31.01 14.76 13.07
CA ILE A 735 -32.46 14.56 13.21
C ILE A 735 -32.78 13.07 13.08
N LYS A 736 -33.48 12.52 14.08
CA LYS A 736 -33.76 11.09 14.19
C LYS A 736 -35.26 10.85 14.00
N MET A 737 -35.62 9.88 13.17
CA MET A 737 -37.01 9.42 12.98
C MET A 737 -37.11 7.91 13.18
N VAL A 738 -38.15 7.46 13.87
CA VAL A 738 -38.50 6.04 14.01
C VAL A 738 -39.66 5.72 13.07
N VAL A 739 -39.51 4.69 12.24
CA VAL A 739 -40.50 4.23 11.28
C VAL A 739 -40.96 2.82 11.64
N GLY A 740 -42.25 2.68 11.96
CA GLY A 740 -42.90 1.37 12.08
C GLY A 740 -43.36 0.88 10.72
N ASN A 741 -42.64 -0.06 10.13
CA ASN A 741 -42.88 -0.53 8.75
C ASN A 741 -43.85 -1.72 8.71
N LYS A 742 -44.41 -2.00 7.52
CA LYS A 742 -45.33 -3.11 7.19
C LYS A 742 -46.72 -2.99 7.83
N ILE A 743 -47.32 -1.79 7.80
CA ILE A 743 -48.69 -1.58 8.30
C ILE A 743 -49.79 -2.25 7.46
N ASP A 744 -49.45 -2.74 6.27
CA ASP A 744 -50.34 -3.44 5.35
C ASP A 744 -50.76 -4.84 5.81
N VAL A 745 -50.22 -5.32 6.94
CA VAL A 745 -50.46 -6.68 7.45
C VAL A 745 -51.41 -6.63 8.67
N GLU A 746 -52.45 -7.47 8.66
CA GLU A 746 -53.57 -7.40 9.63
C GLU A 746 -53.20 -7.71 11.10
N HIS A 747 -52.09 -8.41 11.37
CA HIS A 747 -51.68 -8.79 12.73
C HIS A 747 -50.49 -7.95 13.23
N ARG A 748 -50.75 -6.96 14.10
CA ARG A 748 -49.70 -6.13 14.71
C ARG A 748 -49.28 -6.64 16.09
N GLU A 749 -47.98 -6.73 16.36
CA GLU A 749 -47.46 -6.99 17.71
C GLU A 749 -47.09 -5.72 18.49
N VAL A 750 -46.49 -4.73 17.80
CA VAL A 750 -46.15 -3.43 18.40
C VAL A 750 -47.27 -2.44 18.09
N THR A 751 -47.87 -1.85 19.13
CA THR A 751 -48.94 -0.86 18.96
C THR A 751 -48.38 0.51 18.58
N ARG A 752 -49.19 1.32 17.89
CA ARG A 752 -48.83 2.70 17.54
C ARG A 752 -48.45 3.53 18.78
N GLU A 753 -49.14 3.26 19.90
CA GLU A 753 -48.88 3.92 21.17
C GLU A 753 -47.49 3.57 21.74
N GLN A 754 -47.06 2.30 21.65
CA GLN A 754 -45.72 1.88 22.07
C GLN A 754 -44.62 2.54 21.23
N GLY A 755 -44.80 2.63 19.91
CA GLY A 755 -43.88 3.35 19.02
C GLY A 755 -43.80 4.85 19.35
N LEU A 756 -44.95 5.48 19.61
CA LEU A 756 -45.03 6.89 20.00
C LEU A 756 -44.39 7.15 21.37
N GLN A 757 -44.58 6.26 22.35
CA GLN A 757 -43.93 6.34 23.66
C GLN A 757 -42.42 6.22 23.56
N PHE A 758 -41.91 5.31 22.71
CA PHE A 758 -40.47 5.18 22.44
C PHE A 758 -39.91 6.46 21.83
N ALA A 759 -40.57 7.00 20.80
CA ALA A 759 -40.14 8.22 20.14
C ALA A 759 -40.13 9.44 21.09
N ARG A 760 -41.13 9.57 21.95
CA ARG A 760 -41.17 10.62 23.00
C ARG A 760 -40.02 10.49 24.00
N ARG A 761 -39.67 9.25 24.39
CA ARG A 761 -38.57 8.98 25.34
C ARG A 761 -37.21 9.38 24.77
N HIS A 762 -36.98 9.12 23.49
CA HIS A 762 -35.69 9.36 22.83
C HIS A 762 -35.64 10.65 21.98
N GLN A 763 -36.67 11.50 22.08
CA GLN A 763 -36.81 12.76 21.33
C GLN A 763 -36.66 12.58 19.81
N THR A 764 -37.26 11.52 19.25
CA THR A 764 -37.26 11.23 17.81
C THR A 764 -38.62 11.53 17.19
N LEU A 765 -38.65 11.76 15.88
CA LEU A 765 -39.90 11.76 15.11
C LEU A 765 -40.47 10.33 15.02
N PHE A 766 -41.77 10.19 14.73
CA PHE A 766 -42.42 8.89 14.61
C PHE A 766 -43.49 8.87 13.53
N ILE A 767 -43.38 7.90 12.62
CA ILE A 767 -44.38 7.66 11.59
C ILE A 767 -44.53 6.15 11.35
N GLU A 768 -45.70 5.75 10.86
CA GLU A 768 -45.94 4.38 10.41
C GLU A 768 -46.02 4.35 8.89
N ALA A 769 -45.39 3.35 8.29
CA ALA A 769 -45.28 3.25 6.85
C ALA A 769 -45.47 1.81 6.36
N SER A 770 -45.82 1.68 5.09
CA SER A 770 -45.88 0.41 4.37
C SER A 770 -45.16 0.57 3.03
N ALA A 771 -43.99 -0.07 2.93
CA ALA A 771 -43.30 -0.18 1.65
C ALA A 771 -44.14 -0.90 0.58
N LYS A 772 -45.11 -1.75 0.97
CA LYS A 772 -45.96 -2.49 0.04
C LYS A 772 -47.07 -1.63 -0.56
N THR A 773 -47.80 -0.90 0.28
CA THR A 773 -48.98 -0.10 -0.11
C THR A 773 -48.66 1.36 -0.37
N ARG A 774 -47.40 1.79 -0.17
CA ARG A 774 -46.91 3.18 -0.27
C ARG A 774 -47.36 4.11 0.87
N ASP A 775 -48.29 3.68 1.71
CA ASP A 775 -48.79 4.46 2.85
C ASP A 775 -47.65 4.93 3.77
N GLY A 776 -47.59 6.24 4.06
CA GLY A 776 -46.64 6.82 5.03
C GLY A 776 -45.18 6.88 4.59
N VAL A 777 -44.81 6.34 3.42
CA VAL A 777 -43.40 6.32 2.96
C VAL A 777 -42.92 7.71 2.60
N GLU A 778 -43.67 8.45 1.78
CA GLU A 778 -43.29 9.79 1.30
C GLU A 778 -43.26 10.81 2.46
N ALA A 779 -44.29 10.79 3.29
CA ALA A 779 -44.39 11.61 4.50
C ALA A 779 -43.21 11.42 5.47
N ALA A 780 -42.66 10.20 5.58
CA ALA A 780 -41.51 9.93 6.45
C ALA A 780 -40.26 10.70 6.03
N PHE A 781 -39.96 10.71 4.73
CA PHE A 781 -38.79 11.42 4.21
C PHE A 781 -39.02 12.95 4.16
N GLU A 782 -40.22 13.40 3.81
CA GLU A 782 -40.58 14.82 3.79
C GLU A 782 -40.54 15.45 5.18
N GLU A 783 -41.13 14.81 6.19
CA GLU A 783 -41.15 15.33 7.56
C GLU A 783 -39.74 15.36 8.17
N LEU A 784 -38.90 14.34 7.88
CA LEU A 784 -37.51 14.33 8.28
C LEU A 784 -36.72 15.49 7.65
N VAL A 785 -36.88 15.70 6.34
CA VAL A 785 -36.17 16.76 5.59
C VAL A 785 -36.64 18.15 6.03
N HIS A 786 -37.95 18.35 6.19
CA HIS A 786 -38.53 19.57 6.75
C HIS A 786 -37.88 19.92 8.10
N LYS A 787 -37.71 18.93 9.00
CA LYS A 787 -37.04 19.14 10.30
C LYS A 787 -35.55 19.42 10.20
N ILE A 788 -34.84 18.82 9.23
CA ILE A 788 -33.43 19.14 8.96
C ILE A 788 -33.29 20.59 8.49
N ILE A 789 -34.16 21.03 7.56
CA ILE A 789 -34.16 22.40 7.02
C ILE A 789 -34.45 23.42 8.13
N GLN A 790 -35.36 23.12 9.05
CA GLN A 790 -35.70 23.99 10.18
C GLN A 790 -34.62 24.07 11.28
N THR A 791 -33.57 23.24 11.22
CA THR A 791 -32.51 23.19 12.25
C THR A 791 -31.23 23.89 11.77
N PRO A 792 -30.90 25.09 12.29
CA PRO A 792 -29.73 25.86 11.87
C PRO A 792 -28.41 25.11 12.13
N GLY A 793 -27.46 25.17 11.18
CA GLY A 793 -26.13 24.57 11.29
C GLY A 793 -26.01 23.09 10.90
N LEU A 794 -27.12 22.42 10.54
CA LEU A 794 -27.08 21.08 9.94
C LEU A 794 -26.85 21.09 8.43
N TRP A 795 -27.18 22.21 7.79
CA TRP A 795 -27.01 22.50 6.37
C TRP A 795 -26.52 23.95 6.22
N GLU A 796 -25.53 24.17 5.35
CA GLU A 796 -25.00 25.50 5.01
C GLU A 796 -25.02 25.63 3.48
N THR A 797 -25.51 26.75 2.97
CA THR A 797 -25.40 27.12 1.56
C THR A 797 -24.03 27.76 1.33
N TYR A 798 -23.15 27.08 0.59
CA TYR A 798 -22.00 27.76 -0.02
C TYR A 798 -22.55 28.73 -1.08
N ARG A 799 -22.42 30.04 -0.87
CA ARG A 799 -22.68 31.08 -1.87
C ARG A 799 -21.37 31.81 -2.16
N ASP A 800 -20.85 31.63 -3.36
CA ASP A 800 -20.06 32.66 -4.05
C ASP A 800 -20.93 33.29 -5.15
N GLY A 801 -21.04 34.63 -5.08
CA GLY A 801 -21.35 35.61 -6.13
C GLY A 801 -22.37 35.34 -7.27
N ASN A 802 -23.43 36.16 -7.26
CA ASN A 802 -24.32 36.62 -8.36
C ASN A 802 -25.64 35.88 -8.69
N ILE A 803 -26.76 36.52 -8.26
CA ILE A 803 -28.07 36.82 -8.92
C ILE A 803 -28.78 35.66 -9.65
N HIS A 804 -29.99 35.21 -9.27
CA HIS A 804 -31.28 35.89 -9.46
C HIS A 804 -32.27 35.71 -8.29
N VAL A 805 -32.71 36.84 -7.72
CA VAL A 805 -33.93 36.94 -6.91
C VAL A 805 -35.01 37.47 -7.83
N ASN A 806 -36.05 36.68 -8.08
CA ASN A 806 -37.33 37.21 -8.57
C ASN A 806 -38.07 37.75 -7.35
N ASP A 807 -37.77 39.01 -7.05
CA ASP A 807 -38.49 39.81 -6.08
C ASP A 807 -39.72 40.38 -6.79
N LYS A 808 -40.85 39.68 -6.70
CA LYS A 808 -42.16 40.26 -6.96
C LYS A 808 -43.16 39.75 -5.93
N ASP A 809 -43.77 40.73 -5.28
CA ASP A 809 -45.01 40.68 -4.50
C ASP A 809 -44.86 40.58 -2.97
N HIS A 810 -44.30 41.64 -2.40
CA HIS A 810 -44.89 42.20 -1.18
C HIS A 810 -45.88 43.32 -1.54
N PRO A 811 -47.12 43.25 -1.03
CA PRO A 811 -47.83 44.42 -0.57
C PRO A 811 -47.96 44.41 0.97
N GLN A 812 -47.32 45.44 1.50
CA GLN A 812 -47.54 46.21 2.72
C GLN A 812 -48.82 46.01 3.58
N ARG A 813 -48.54 46.04 4.90
CA ARG A 813 -49.20 46.82 6.00
C ARG A 813 -50.56 46.41 6.57
N SER A 814 -50.53 46.31 7.91
CA SER A 814 -51.52 46.64 8.96
C SER A 814 -51.84 45.41 9.82
N GLY A 815 -51.92 45.41 11.15
CA GLY A 815 -51.79 46.42 12.20
C GLY A 815 -52.20 45.74 13.53
N CYS A 816 -51.65 46.23 14.64
CA CYS A 816 -52.17 46.15 16.01
C CYS A 816 -52.85 44.88 16.58
N SER A 817 -52.22 44.40 17.65
CA SER A 817 -52.80 44.37 19.02
C SER A 817 -53.78 43.26 19.44
N SER A 818 -53.43 42.70 20.61
CA SER A 818 -54.28 42.36 21.76
C SER A 818 -55.12 41.06 21.79
N TYR A 819 -54.79 40.26 22.81
CA TYR A 819 -55.68 39.49 23.70
C TYR A 819 -56.61 38.42 23.07
N CYS A 820 -56.43 37.15 23.44
CA CYS A 820 -57.14 36.59 24.59
C CYS A 820 -56.64 35.20 24.99
N SER A 821 -56.55 35.07 26.30
CA SER A 821 -56.34 33.92 27.18
C SER A 821 -57.36 32.78 27.07
N LEU A 822 -56.96 31.64 27.65
CA LEU A 822 -57.77 30.54 28.25
C LEU A 822 -58.47 29.55 27.30
N ALA A 823 -57.98 28.31 27.27
CA ALA A 823 -58.51 27.18 28.04
C ALA A 823 -57.57 25.97 27.94
#